data_AF-A0AA36NBE9-F1
#
_entry.id   AF-A0AA36NBE9-F1
#
_cell.length_a   1.000
_cell.length_b   1.000
_cell.length_c   1.000
_cell.angle_alpha   90.00
_cell.angle_beta   90.00
_cell.angle_gamma   90.00
#
_symmetry.space_group_name_H-M   'P 1'
#
loop_
_entity.id
_entity.type
_entity.pdbx_description
1 polymer ?
#
loop_
_entity_poly.entity_id
_entity_poly.type
_entity_poly.pdbx_seq_one_letter_code
_entity_poly.pdbx_strand_id
1 'polypeptide(L)'
;MGTGRSWNGWRSHLTMVVGCLTGLVAVIWWGRAPAPDLVPKHSSPQFDTAISSLEKEPRRAPAPDLVPKHSGPQFDTAISSLEEPRRGASSASSGFLETKEPEEAPPPEAESTTAALGSLQPCKASYRDPSSRPGRPCLPQVSEWPYKSNTASRTQLGERAWMAATGKVAEVECGGWHLFGDMTWCKRALSSTAGSEQKDGAVIGLSYGIEQRDLWSEIVSNDYKVPTRLYDCFQNPKDSPPLGREDLQKASCAGAPGHCYETRYQSHRICLGGAGADIPGQRKYESLRLHLKDRQRLSVHLKIDTEGSEWEELEWLLSSPKDLDKIRTLDMEVHLGWRVESTSESRKRLSNEARIARDIETLERLGQYFRCTGSSMEVLAEEWMGQPNGGRCKPQSCGEPLAHTATGFPVIQFAISWVHPALLASAPMALAPNTKPKPAPKPALSGPPAPAALSGPESPPTWSCKRSFTDASSRPGRPCLPTPAEWPYKTKLKSPAKLGERAVAAAMGEVTEKQCHKWHLFGDMTWCMKAFSHSDPSALIGLSYGIEQRDLWSERVSQLFKIRTRLYDCYQRPEDSTPLGGRAINASGACTEEGPPCYEAPYEPYTICLGPESRLLESRRFESLQLHLRNRKRLSVHLKIDVEGSEWEVLEWLLSSPEIDKIRTLDMEVHLGFLSGSGKDFARSSMKSKDRIAYDIDILERLRQVLTCTGSSLEVLAEGWMNDGEGGKCGGRCQQPEAHAAGGFPMTQFAISYVHPDLL
;
A
#
# COMPACT_ATOMS: atom_id res chain seq x y z
N MET A 1 -2.94 -4.14 -9.61
CA MET A 1 -3.74 -5.39 -9.72
C MET A 1 -4.21 -5.77 -8.32
N GLY A 2 -5.43 -5.39 -7.95
CA GLY A 2 -6.06 -5.82 -6.70
C GLY A 2 -7.32 -6.62 -7.05
N THR A 3 -7.35 -7.91 -6.70
CA THR A 3 -8.59 -8.69 -6.77
C THR A 3 -9.24 -8.68 -5.39
N GLY A 4 -9.90 -7.57 -5.06
CA GLY A 4 -10.94 -7.60 -4.04
C GLY A 4 -12.03 -8.54 -4.54
N ARG A 5 -12.21 -9.69 -3.88
CA ARG A 5 -13.32 -10.59 -4.17
C ARG A 5 -14.61 -9.86 -3.78
N SER A 6 -15.25 -9.20 -4.74
CA SER A 6 -16.58 -8.63 -4.56
C SER A 6 -17.56 -9.73 -4.14
N TRP A 7 -18.55 -9.36 -3.32
CA TRP A 7 -19.70 -10.18 -2.89
C TRP A 7 -20.52 -10.86 -4.02
N ASN A 8 -20.16 -10.68 -5.30
CA ASN A 8 -20.83 -11.29 -6.45
C ASN A 8 -20.62 -12.81 -6.61
N GLY A 9 -19.73 -13.45 -5.82
CA GLY A 9 -19.47 -14.89 -5.86
C GLY A 9 -20.66 -15.80 -5.51
N TRP A 10 -21.71 -15.27 -4.88
CA TRP A 10 -22.91 -16.06 -4.51
C TRP A 10 -23.89 -16.28 -5.67
N ARG A 11 -23.84 -15.49 -6.76
CA ARG A 11 -24.78 -15.63 -7.89
C ARG A 11 -24.39 -16.73 -8.89
N SER A 12 -23.12 -17.09 -8.99
CA SER A 12 -22.62 -18.13 -9.90
C SER A 12 -23.07 -19.54 -9.47
N HIS A 13 -23.22 -19.80 -8.17
CA HIS A 13 -23.68 -21.11 -7.68
C HIS A 13 -25.19 -21.35 -7.85
N LEU A 14 -26.03 -20.32 -7.80
CA LEU A 14 -27.48 -20.51 -8.03
C LEU A 14 -27.83 -20.74 -9.52
N THR A 15 -27.03 -20.19 -10.44
CA THR A 15 -27.25 -20.34 -11.89
C THR A 15 -26.81 -21.72 -12.40
N MET A 16 -25.79 -22.33 -11.77
CA MET A 16 -25.38 -23.71 -12.09
C MET A 16 -26.40 -24.76 -11.62
N VAL A 17 -27.08 -24.54 -10.49
CA VAL A 17 -28.08 -25.50 -9.97
C VAL A 17 -29.37 -25.47 -10.79
N VAL A 18 -29.77 -24.31 -11.34
CA VAL A 18 -30.94 -24.22 -12.24
C VAL A 18 -30.62 -24.77 -13.64
N GLY A 19 -29.38 -24.60 -14.14
CA GLY A 19 -28.95 -25.16 -15.43
C GLY A 19 -28.88 -26.69 -15.48
N CYS A 20 -28.49 -27.35 -14.37
CA CYS A 20 -28.46 -28.81 -14.28
C CYS A 20 -29.86 -29.45 -14.23
N LEU A 21 -30.87 -28.75 -13.73
CA LEU A 21 -32.26 -29.24 -13.71
C LEU A 21 -32.94 -29.18 -15.09
N THR A 22 -32.55 -28.22 -15.95
CA THR A 22 -33.04 -28.16 -17.34
C THR A 22 -32.37 -29.16 -18.28
N GLY A 23 -31.14 -29.60 -17.99
CA GLY A 23 -30.43 -30.61 -18.79
C GLY A 23 -30.93 -32.05 -18.59
N LEU A 24 -31.51 -32.36 -17.43
CA LEU A 24 -31.97 -33.72 -17.09
C LEU A 24 -33.34 -34.07 -17.68
N VAL A 25 -34.13 -33.07 -18.10
CA VAL A 25 -35.44 -33.27 -18.74
C VAL A 25 -35.31 -33.54 -20.25
N ALA A 26 -34.22 -33.10 -20.89
CA ALA A 26 -34.01 -33.30 -22.33
C ALA A 26 -33.50 -34.70 -22.72
N VAL A 27 -32.92 -35.46 -21.78
CA VAL A 27 -32.35 -36.80 -22.05
C VAL A 27 -33.41 -37.92 -22.00
N ILE A 28 -34.60 -37.65 -21.45
CA ILE A 28 -35.67 -38.67 -21.31
C ILE A 28 -36.57 -38.76 -22.57
N TRP A 29 -36.48 -37.84 -23.53
CA TRP A 29 -37.48 -37.73 -24.60
C TRP A 29 -37.05 -38.09 -26.03
N TRP A 30 -35.78 -38.40 -26.30
CA TRP A 30 -35.35 -38.79 -27.65
C TRP A 30 -34.83 -40.22 -27.71
N GLY A 31 -35.73 -41.11 -28.12
CA GLY A 31 -35.43 -42.49 -28.46
C GLY A 31 -34.79 -42.62 -29.85
N ARG A 32 -33.80 -43.52 -29.90
CA ARG A 32 -33.41 -44.43 -31.01
C ARG A 32 -33.40 -43.90 -32.45
N ALA A 33 -32.18 -43.79 -32.99
CA ALA A 33 -31.87 -44.15 -34.38
C ALA A 33 -30.43 -44.74 -34.46
N PRO A 34 -30.14 -45.67 -35.39
CA PRO A 34 -28.92 -46.49 -35.38
C PRO A 34 -27.72 -45.82 -36.05
N ALA A 35 -26.52 -46.14 -35.56
CA ALA A 35 -25.24 -45.69 -36.10
C ALA A 35 -24.79 -46.52 -37.32
N PRO A 36 -24.11 -45.91 -38.31
CA PRO A 36 -23.27 -46.63 -39.24
C PRO A 36 -21.80 -46.63 -38.78
N ASP A 37 -21.19 -47.81 -38.92
CA ASP A 37 -19.76 -48.09 -38.82
C ASP A 37 -18.92 -47.15 -39.69
N LEU A 38 -17.72 -46.82 -39.23
CA LEU A 38 -16.49 -46.74 -40.05
C LEU A 38 -15.26 -46.54 -39.13
N VAL A 39 -14.47 -47.60 -38.98
CA VAL A 39 -13.13 -47.60 -38.40
C VAL A 39 -12.11 -47.74 -39.55
N PRO A 40 -10.99 -47.01 -39.49
CA PRO A 40 -9.73 -47.64 -39.84
C PRO A 40 -8.71 -47.52 -38.69
N LYS A 41 -8.11 -48.67 -38.38
CA LYS A 41 -6.93 -48.84 -37.54
C LYS A 41 -5.72 -48.16 -38.18
N HIS A 42 -4.80 -47.61 -37.38
CA HIS A 42 -3.36 -47.88 -37.53
C HIS A 42 -2.54 -47.51 -36.28
N SER A 43 -1.99 -48.57 -35.67
CA SER A 43 -0.67 -48.77 -35.04
C SER A 43 0.17 -47.59 -34.53
N SER A 44 0.54 -47.70 -33.25
CA SER A 44 1.66 -47.05 -32.56
C SER A 44 3.05 -47.41 -33.12
N PRO A 45 4.07 -46.55 -32.94
CA PRO A 45 5.46 -46.96 -32.97
C PRO A 45 6.09 -47.01 -31.55
N GLN A 46 6.70 -48.14 -31.23
CA GLN A 46 7.84 -48.30 -30.31
C GLN A 46 9.13 -48.14 -31.12
N PHE A 47 10.16 -47.49 -30.57
CA PHE A 47 11.60 -47.58 -30.91
C PHE A 47 12.32 -46.64 -29.91
N ASP A 48 13.51 -46.87 -29.34
CA ASP A 48 14.35 -48.05 -29.19
C ASP A 48 15.45 -47.70 -28.17
N THR A 49 16.08 -48.74 -27.63
CA THR A 49 17.20 -48.65 -26.68
C THR A 49 18.49 -49.07 -27.37
N ALA A 50 19.51 -48.23 -27.39
CA ALA A 50 20.93 -48.55 -27.63
C ALA A 50 21.75 -47.39 -27.02
N ILE A 51 22.84 -47.57 -26.28
CA ILE A 51 24.13 -48.11 -26.71
C ILE A 51 24.93 -48.57 -25.49
N SER A 52 25.70 -49.64 -25.72
CA SER A 52 26.70 -50.29 -24.87
C SER A 52 28.11 -49.68 -25.04
N SER A 53 28.93 -49.84 -23.99
CA SER A 53 30.40 -50.09 -23.96
C SER A 53 31.36 -48.88 -24.13
N LEU A 54 32.55 -48.79 -23.50
CA LEU A 54 33.52 -49.78 -23.02
C LEU A 54 34.60 -49.09 -22.11
N GLU A 55 35.30 -49.88 -21.30
CA GLU A 55 36.68 -49.71 -20.76
C GLU A 55 36.97 -49.48 -19.26
N LYS A 56 37.88 -50.34 -18.78
CA LYS A 56 38.56 -50.52 -17.48
C LYS A 56 39.73 -49.50 -17.39
N GLU A 57 40.46 -49.17 -16.32
CA GLU A 57 40.85 -49.79 -15.04
C GLU A 57 41.62 -48.70 -14.19
N PRO A 58 42.40 -48.99 -13.12
CA PRO A 58 42.09 -48.62 -11.73
C PRO A 58 43.02 -47.54 -11.10
N ARG A 59 42.57 -46.86 -10.02
CA ARG A 59 43.49 -46.23 -9.05
C ARG A 59 43.01 -46.31 -7.59
N ARG A 60 43.95 -46.80 -6.78
CA ARG A 60 44.14 -46.88 -5.31
C ARG A 60 43.32 -45.97 -4.38
N ALA A 61 42.98 -46.56 -3.23
CA ALA A 61 42.45 -45.97 -1.99
C ALA A 61 43.40 -44.93 -1.34
N PRO A 62 42.97 -44.18 -0.29
CA PRO A 62 42.85 -44.76 1.05
C PRO A 62 41.61 -44.32 1.88
N ALA A 63 41.42 -45.08 2.96
CA ALA A 63 40.38 -45.01 3.98
C ALA A 63 40.36 -43.69 4.78
N PRO A 64 39.23 -43.35 5.45
CA PRO A 64 39.22 -42.31 6.47
C PRO A 64 39.70 -42.86 7.82
N ASP A 65 40.71 -42.17 8.36
CA ASP A 65 41.31 -42.41 9.67
C ASP A 65 40.34 -42.22 10.84
N LEU A 66 40.46 -43.16 11.77
CA LEU A 66 40.00 -43.13 13.14
C LEU A 66 40.95 -42.26 13.98
N VAL A 67 40.44 -41.24 14.68
CA VAL A 67 41.12 -40.66 15.87
C VAL A 67 40.08 -39.96 16.78
N PRO A 68 40.34 -39.70 18.08
CA PRO A 68 40.21 -40.69 19.16
C PRO A 68 39.27 -40.23 20.29
N LYS A 69 38.88 -41.20 21.13
CA LYS A 69 38.33 -40.97 22.46
C LYS A 69 39.33 -40.18 23.32
N HIS A 70 38.91 -39.04 23.86
CA HIS A 70 39.54 -38.45 25.04
C HIS A 70 38.69 -38.69 26.28
N SER A 71 39.25 -39.51 27.17
CA SER A 71 38.94 -39.61 28.60
C SER A 71 39.19 -38.28 29.30
N GLY A 72 38.24 -37.84 30.14
CA GLY A 72 38.36 -36.62 30.94
C GLY A 72 39.21 -36.76 32.20
N PRO A 73 39.08 -35.81 33.14
CA PRO A 73 39.31 -36.04 34.55
C PRO A 73 38.03 -35.79 35.38
N GLN A 74 37.90 -36.59 36.43
CA GLN A 74 36.93 -36.51 37.51
C GLN A 74 37.04 -35.20 38.28
N PHE A 75 35.92 -34.69 38.79
CA PHE A 75 35.88 -34.04 40.10
C PHE A 75 34.56 -34.35 40.81
N ASP A 76 34.71 -34.56 42.11
CA ASP A 76 33.80 -35.15 43.06
C ASP A 76 32.64 -34.24 43.52
N THR A 77 31.54 -34.92 43.85
CA THR A 77 30.56 -34.71 44.93
C THR A 77 30.43 -33.34 45.61
N ALA A 78 29.21 -32.78 45.59
CA ALA A 78 28.50 -32.37 46.81
C ALA A 78 26.98 -32.25 46.55
N ILE A 79 26.23 -33.00 47.36
CA ILE A 79 24.76 -33.09 47.42
C ILE A 79 24.25 -32.11 48.47
N SER A 80 23.13 -31.43 48.21
CA SER A 80 22.18 -30.92 49.22
C SER A 80 20.82 -30.77 48.53
N SER A 81 19.92 -31.77 48.53
CA SER A 81 18.88 -32.06 49.54
C SER A 81 18.01 -30.85 49.94
N LEU A 82 16.71 -30.93 49.62
CA LEU A 82 15.52 -30.53 50.39
C LEU A 82 14.30 -30.72 49.45
N GLU A 83 13.64 -31.88 49.50
CA GLU A 83 12.45 -32.21 50.31
C GLU A 83 11.13 -31.93 49.58
N GLU A 84 10.54 -33.01 49.03
CA GLU A 84 9.08 -33.16 48.87
C GLU A 84 8.47 -33.68 50.18
N PRO A 85 7.21 -33.36 50.50
CA PRO A 85 6.39 -34.24 51.32
C PRO A 85 5.40 -35.03 50.46
N ARG A 86 5.52 -36.35 50.58
CA ARG A 86 4.56 -37.35 50.10
C ARG A 86 3.26 -37.33 50.91
N ARG A 87 2.23 -37.77 50.18
CA ARG A 87 0.85 -38.12 50.56
C ARG A 87 0.71 -38.92 51.87
N GLY A 88 -0.36 -38.63 52.60
CA GLY A 88 -1.03 -39.56 53.50
C GLY A 88 -2.51 -39.67 53.11
N ALA A 89 -2.94 -40.89 52.79
CA ALA A 89 -4.32 -41.23 52.48
C ALA A 89 -5.14 -41.46 53.76
N SER A 90 -6.43 -41.13 53.74
CA SER A 90 -7.43 -41.71 54.63
C SER A 90 -8.81 -41.68 53.97
N SER A 91 -9.40 -42.87 53.86
CA SER A 91 -10.74 -43.17 53.41
C SER A 91 -11.74 -43.04 54.56
N ALA A 92 -12.87 -42.38 54.35
CA ALA A 92 -14.11 -42.72 55.06
C ALA A 92 -15.33 -42.19 54.30
N SER A 93 -16.33 -43.06 54.25
CA SER A 93 -17.61 -42.95 53.59
C SER A 93 -18.59 -41.97 54.24
N SER A 94 -19.67 -41.72 53.48
CA SER A 94 -21.04 -41.39 53.91
C SER A 94 -21.45 -39.92 53.85
N GLY A 95 -22.64 -39.69 53.29
CA GLY A 95 -23.36 -38.42 53.42
C GLY A 95 -23.95 -37.90 52.11
N PHE A 96 -24.98 -38.57 51.61
CA PHE A 96 -25.93 -37.99 50.66
C PHE A 96 -26.56 -36.75 51.31
N LEU A 97 -26.30 -35.55 50.78
CA LEU A 97 -27.00 -34.32 51.13
C LEU A 97 -27.21 -33.51 49.86
N GLU A 98 -28.43 -33.61 49.37
CA GLU A 98 -29.03 -32.85 48.30
C GLU A 98 -29.03 -31.36 48.71
N THR A 99 -28.02 -30.63 48.23
CA THR A 99 -27.94 -29.18 48.39
C THR A 99 -28.60 -28.54 47.18
N LYS A 100 -29.78 -27.96 47.42
CA LYS A 100 -30.42 -27.02 46.49
C LYS A 100 -29.41 -25.93 46.13
N GLU A 101 -29.09 -25.82 44.84
CA GLU A 101 -28.39 -24.66 44.30
C GLU A 101 -29.15 -23.38 44.69
N PRO A 102 -28.48 -22.38 45.28
CA PRO A 102 -29.09 -21.08 45.49
C PRO A 102 -29.34 -20.46 44.12
N GLU A 103 -30.60 -20.08 43.90
CA GLU A 103 -31.04 -19.27 42.77
C GLU A 103 -30.17 -18.00 42.73
N GLU A 104 -29.23 -17.97 41.78
CA GLU A 104 -28.31 -16.85 41.57
C GLU A 104 -29.12 -15.59 41.28
N ALA A 105 -29.04 -14.61 42.18
CA ALA A 105 -29.62 -13.31 41.95
C ALA A 105 -29.10 -12.75 40.61
N PRO A 106 -29.97 -12.18 39.76
CA PRO A 106 -29.54 -11.63 38.48
C PRO A 106 -28.40 -10.63 38.73
N PRO A 107 -27.33 -10.67 37.94
CA PRO A 107 -26.21 -9.75 38.11
C PRO A 107 -26.75 -8.32 38.05
N PRO A 108 -26.23 -7.40 38.90
CA PRO A 108 -26.66 -6.01 38.89
C PRO A 108 -26.55 -5.48 37.47
N GLU A 109 -27.63 -4.89 36.96
CA GLU A 109 -27.65 -4.22 35.66
C GLU A 109 -26.44 -3.30 35.58
N ALA A 110 -25.46 -3.68 34.77
CA ALA A 110 -24.26 -2.89 34.57
C ALA A 110 -24.72 -1.54 33.99
N GLU A 111 -24.64 -0.48 34.79
CA GLU A 111 -24.90 0.88 34.34
C GLU A 111 -24.14 1.11 33.03
N SER A 112 -24.92 1.37 32.00
CA SER A 112 -24.49 1.43 30.61
C SER A 112 -23.32 2.40 30.46
N THR A 113 -22.12 1.86 30.28
CA THR A 113 -20.88 2.60 29.94
C THR A 113 -20.93 3.25 28.55
N THR A 114 -22.10 3.30 27.90
CA THR A 114 -22.33 4.04 26.65
C THR A 114 -22.12 5.55 26.81
N ALA A 115 -22.25 6.12 28.01
CA ALA A 115 -22.02 7.55 28.24
C ALA A 115 -20.55 8.00 28.01
N ALA A 116 -19.58 7.09 28.04
CA ALA A 116 -18.17 7.40 27.79
C ALA A 116 -17.78 7.33 26.30
N LEU A 117 -18.66 6.81 25.43
CA LEU A 117 -18.52 6.90 23.98
C LEU A 117 -18.94 8.31 23.56
N GLY A 118 -18.04 9.28 23.80
CA GLY A 118 -18.22 10.68 23.41
C GLY A 118 -18.77 10.76 21.98
N SER A 119 -19.72 11.69 21.76
CA SER A 119 -20.47 11.84 20.51
C SER A 119 -19.59 11.49 19.31
N LEU A 120 -19.98 10.47 18.54
CA LEU A 120 -19.31 10.10 17.30
C LEU A 120 -19.38 11.30 16.35
N GLN A 121 -18.40 12.19 16.46
CA GLN A 121 -18.23 13.29 15.52
C GLN A 121 -18.07 12.64 14.15
N PRO A 122 -18.72 13.18 13.10
CA PRO A 122 -18.50 12.69 11.75
C PRO A 122 -17.00 12.76 11.47
N CYS A 123 -16.38 11.59 11.38
CA CYS A 123 -14.98 11.46 11.04
C CYS A 123 -14.86 11.51 9.51
N LYS A 124 -13.69 11.93 9.04
CA LYS A 124 -13.36 11.94 7.62
C LYS A 124 -12.23 10.92 7.42
N ALA A 125 -12.42 10.01 6.49
CA ALA A 125 -11.38 9.09 6.06
C ALA A 125 -10.07 9.85 5.78
N SER A 126 -8.99 9.44 6.45
CA SER A 126 -7.67 10.06 6.33
C SER A 126 -6.88 9.51 5.14
N TYR A 127 -7.23 8.32 4.66
CA TYR A 127 -6.60 7.65 3.52
C TYR A 127 -7.65 7.37 2.43
N ARG A 128 -7.23 7.42 1.16
CA ARG A 128 -8.10 7.10 0.00
C ARG A 128 -7.78 5.75 -0.63
N ASP A 129 -6.71 5.10 -0.20
CA ASP A 129 -6.33 3.79 -0.68
C ASP A 129 -7.34 2.73 -0.18
N PRO A 130 -7.66 1.70 -1.00
CA PRO A 130 -8.54 0.61 -0.60
C PRO A 130 -7.90 -0.36 0.42
N SER A 131 -6.71 -0.09 0.94
CA SER A 131 -6.11 -0.90 1.99
C SER A 131 -6.60 -0.52 3.39
N SER A 132 -6.50 -1.48 4.30
CA SER A 132 -6.59 -1.34 5.75
C SER A 132 -5.87 -0.09 6.25
N ARG A 133 -6.45 0.58 7.26
CA ARG A 133 -6.05 1.92 7.66
C ARG A 133 -5.58 1.97 9.11
N PRO A 134 -4.55 2.79 9.40
CA PRO A 134 -4.07 2.96 10.77
C PRO A 134 -5.01 3.84 11.60
N GLY A 135 -4.92 3.68 12.91
CA GLY A 135 -5.70 4.48 13.86
C GLY A 135 -7.14 3.99 14.02
N ARG A 136 -8.03 4.88 14.46
CA ARG A 136 -9.44 4.57 14.73
C ARG A 136 -10.23 4.50 13.43
N PRO A 137 -10.86 3.36 13.09
CA PRO A 137 -11.65 3.24 11.88
C PRO A 137 -12.78 4.26 11.88
N CYS A 138 -12.86 5.03 10.80
CA CYS A 138 -13.94 5.98 10.59
C CYS A 138 -15.20 5.27 10.10
N LEU A 139 -16.17 5.08 11.00
CA LEU A 139 -17.44 4.46 10.65
C LEU A 139 -18.49 5.53 10.33
N PRO A 140 -19.16 5.44 9.18
CA PRO A 140 -20.16 6.40 8.77
C PRO A 140 -21.42 6.25 9.61
N GLN A 141 -22.03 7.37 10.00
CA GLN A 141 -23.34 7.33 10.64
C GLN A 141 -24.43 7.03 9.59
N VAL A 142 -25.24 6.01 9.84
CA VAL A 142 -26.52 5.87 9.14
C VAL A 142 -27.59 6.72 9.82
N SER A 143 -28.43 7.37 9.02
CA SER A 143 -29.59 8.12 9.52
C SER A 143 -30.68 7.20 10.06
N GLU A 144 -30.75 5.96 9.56
CA GLU A 144 -31.73 4.95 9.97
C GLU A 144 -31.09 3.57 9.98
N TRP A 145 -31.46 2.77 10.98
CA TRP A 145 -30.95 1.41 11.11
C TRP A 145 -31.52 0.47 10.03
N PRO A 146 -30.68 -0.28 9.31
CA PRO A 146 -31.15 -1.19 8.26
C PRO A 146 -31.81 -2.48 8.81
N TYR A 147 -31.68 -2.74 10.12
CA TYR A 147 -32.01 -4.02 10.75
C TYR A 147 -33.38 -4.03 11.44
N LYS A 148 -34.05 -5.20 11.44
CA LYS A 148 -35.39 -5.39 12.03
C LYS A 148 -35.45 -5.23 13.55
N SER A 149 -34.48 -5.80 14.27
CA SER A 149 -34.55 -5.98 15.73
C SER A 149 -33.62 -5.06 16.52
N ASN A 150 -32.53 -4.57 15.92
CA ASN A 150 -31.55 -3.64 16.49
C ASN A 150 -31.34 -3.80 18.01
N THR A 151 -31.00 -5.02 18.44
CA THR A 151 -30.90 -5.36 19.85
C THR A 151 -29.69 -4.66 20.47
N ALA A 152 -29.86 -4.21 21.71
CA ALA A 152 -28.80 -3.54 22.46
C ALA A 152 -27.56 -4.45 22.61
N SER A 153 -27.75 -5.76 22.77
CA SER A 153 -26.63 -6.70 22.92
C SER A 153 -25.78 -6.82 21.66
N ARG A 154 -26.39 -6.88 20.46
CA ARG A 154 -25.66 -6.93 19.18
C ARG A 154 -24.94 -5.62 18.88
N THR A 155 -25.54 -4.50 19.25
CA THR A 155 -24.91 -3.19 19.20
C THR A 155 -23.69 -3.13 20.12
N GLN A 156 -23.83 -3.58 21.37
CA GLN A 156 -22.75 -3.60 22.36
C GLN A 156 -21.58 -4.49 21.91
N LEU A 157 -21.88 -5.66 21.34
CA LEU A 157 -20.85 -6.54 20.78
C LEU A 157 -20.12 -5.85 19.62
N GLY A 158 -20.83 -5.22 18.68
CA GLY A 158 -20.17 -4.53 17.57
C GLY A 158 -19.30 -3.35 18.01
N GLU A 159 -19.74 -2.57 19.00
CA GLU A 159 -18.92 -1.50 19.60
C GLU A 159 -17.64 -2.04 20.24
N ARG A 160 -17.73 -3.13 20.99
CA ARG A 160 -16.56 -3.79 21.59
C ARG A 160 -15.57 -4.29 20.54
N ALA A 161 -16.06 -4.93 19.48
CA ALA A 161 -15.25 -5.39 18.36
C ALA A 161 -14.52 -4.22 17.65
N TRP A 162 -15.25 -3.13 17.38
CA TRP A 162 -14.68 -1.92 16.78
C TRP A 162 -13.63 -1.24 17.68
N MET A 163 -13.87 -1.21 18.99
CA MET A 163 -12.90 -0.69 19.96
C MET A 163 -11.64 -1.55 20.04
N ALA A 164 -11.76 -2.88 19.93
CA ALA A 164 -10.61 -3.78 19.85
C ALA A 164 -9.79 -3.55 18.56
N ALA A 165 -10.47 -3.21 17.46
CA ALA A 165 -9.88 -2.87 16.15
C ALA A 165 -9.47 -1.41 15.97
N THR A 166 -9.56 -0.60 17.03
CA THR A 166 -9.12 0.79 17.00
C THR A 166 -7.61 0.88 17.19
N GLY A 167 -6.91 1.39 16.18
CA GLY A 167 -5.47 1.63 16.21
C GLY A 167 -5.07 2.58 17.32
N LYS A 168 -4.05 2.19 18.09
CA LYS A 168 -3.53 2.90 19.27
C LYS A 168 -2.09 3.37 19.11
N VAL A 169 -1.52 3.19 17.91
CA VAL A 169 -0.11 3.46 17.62
C VAL A 169 -0.02 4.64 16.68
N ALA A 170 0.82 5.61 17.01
CA ALA A 170 1.10 6.74 16.14
C ALA A 170 2.11 6.35 15.04
N GLU A 171 2.00 6.98 13.88
CA GLU A 171 2.89 6.72 12.74
C GLU A 171 4.38 6.86 13.10
N VAL A 172 4.72 7.87 13.91
CA VAL A 172 6.09 8.11 14.39
C VAL A 172 6.64 6.96 15.26
N GLU A 173 5.78 6.30 16.04
CA GLU A 173 6.17 5.13 16.85
C GLU A 173 6.47 3.92 15.96
N CYS A 174 5.81 3.83 14.81
CA CYS A 174 6.04 2.79 13.83
C CYS A 174 7.12 3.10 12.79
N GLY A 175 7.63 4.34 12.76
CA GLY A 175 8.50 4.78 11.67
C GLY A 175 7.80 4.75 10.31
N GLY A 176 6.47 4.95 10.29
CA GLY A 176 5.60 4.86 9.12
C GLY A 176 4.78 3.56 9.03
N TRP A 177 3.80 3.55 8.11
CA TRP A 177 2.93 2.39 7.79
C TRP A 177 3.22 1.73 6.43
N HIS A 178 3.27 0.40 6.36
CA HIS A 178 3.13 -0.33 5.09
C HIS A 178 1.66 -0.79 5.03
N LEU A 179 0.89 -0.19 4.13
CA LEU A 179 -0.53 -0.49 3.93
C LEU A 179 -0.67 -1.38 2.70
N PHE A 180 -1.28 -2.54 2.86
CA PHE A 180 -1.46 -3.47 1.75
C PHE A 180 -2.71 -4.34 1.98
N GLY A 181 -3.68 -4.20 1.09
CA GLY A 181 -4.92 -4.99 1.14
C GLY A 181 -5.53 -4.91 2.53
N ASP A 182 -5.67 -6.03 3.20
CA ASP A 182 -6.31 -6.12 4.52
C ASP A 182 -5.38 -5.75 5.71
N MET A 183 -4.12 -5.41 5.46
CA MET A 183 -3.09 -5.30 6.51
C MET A 183 -2.61 -3.86 6.71
N THR A 184 -2.44 -3.47 7.98
CA THR A 184 -1.83 -2.21 8.40
C THR A 184 -0.57 -2.49 9.20
N TRP A 185 0.59 -2.51 8.55
CA TRP A 185 1.82 -2.90 9.23
C TRP A 185 2.65 -1.75 9.75
N CYS A 186 3.18 -1.96 10.95
CA CYS A 186 4.18 -1.10 11.57
C CYS A 186 5.55 -1.31 10.92
N LYS A 187 6.08 -0.33 10.18
CA LYS A 187 7.35 -0.51 9.43
C LYS A 187 8.50 -0.93 10.32
N ARG A 188 8.68 -0.29 11.48
CA ARG A 188 9.72 -0.62 12.45
C ARG A 188 9.66 -2.08 12.89
N ALA A 189 8.45 -2.63 13.01
CA ALA A 189 8.28 -4.03 13.31
C ALA A 189 8.73 -4.92 12.15
N LEU A 190 8.53 -4.55 10.89
CA LEU A 190 8.96 -5.38 9.77
C LEU A 190 10.43 -5.15 9.37
N SER A 191 10.95 -3.93 9.48
CA SER A 191 12.28 -3.58 8.96
C SER A 191 13.43 -3.92 9.91
N SER A 192 13.19 -4.08 11.21
CA SER A 192 14.26 -4.49 12.14
C SER A 192 14.76 -5.93 11.91
N THR A 193 14.24 -6.62 10.90
CA THR A 193 14.70 -7.94 10.43
C THR A 193 15.50 -7.85 9.13
N ALA A 194 15.44 -6.72 8.42
CA ALA A 194 16.11 -6.52 7.14
C ALA A 194 17.58 -6.15 7.35
N GLY A 195 18.44 -7.16 7.36
CA GLY A 195 19.90 -7.02 7.37
C GLY A 195 20.57 -8.36 7.07
N SER A 196 21.67 -8.34 6.32
CA SER A 196 22.45 -9.52 5.87
C SER A 196 23.10 -10.35 7.01
N GLU A 197 22.78 -10.06 8.27
CA GLU A 197 23.36 -10.69 9.46
C GLU A 197 22.34 -11.49 10.29
N GLN A 198 21.08 -11.62 9.87
CA GLN A 198 20.20 -12.58 10.54
C GLN A 198 20.70 -14.00 10.29
N LYS A 199 21.13 -14.67 11.35
CA LYS A 199 21.33 -16.13 11.33
C LYS A 199 20.04 -16.76 10.81
N ASP A 200 20.15 -17.63 9.81
CA ASP A 200 19.01 -18.35 9.24
C ASP A 200 18.05 -18.84 10.33
N GLY A 201 16.79 -18.41 10.25
CA GLY A 201 15.72 -18.81 11.16
C GLY A 201 15.56 -17.98 12.45
N ALA A 202 16.31 -16.87 12.60
CA ALA A 202 16.15 -15.95 13.74
C ALA A 202 14.77 -15.28 13.78
N VAL A 203 14.18 -14.96 12.62
CA VAL A 203 12.79 -14.51 12.51
C VAL A 203 12.11 -15.30 11.40
N ILE A 204 10.84 -15.65 11.61
CA ILE A 204 10.03 -16.38 10.63
C ILE A 204 8.63 -15.79 10.51
N GLY A 205 8.00 -15.96 9.34
CA GLY A 205 6.58 -15.75 9.16
C GLY A 205 5.81 -17.07 9.31
N LEU A 206 4.72 -17.08 10.06
CA LEU A 206 3.77 -18.19 10.15
C LEU A 206 2.42 -17.70 9.64
N SER A 207 1.87 -18.34 8.61
CA SER A 207 0.60 -17.98 8.01
C SER A 207 -0.36 -19.16 7.99
N TYR A 208 -1.55 -18.99 8.56
CA TYR A 208 -2.59 -20.01 8.68
C TYR A 208 -3.88 -19.57 7.99
N GLY A 209 -4.65 -20.54 7.49
CA GLY A 209 -5.92 -20.28 6.80
C GLY A 209 -5.76 -19.91 5.32
N ILE A 210 -4.62 -20.23 4.72
CA ILE A 210 -4.36 -19.88 3.33
C ILE A 210 -5.14 -20.81 2.36
N GLU A 211 -5.63 -20.25 1.26
CA GLU A 211 -6.17 -21.01 0.12
C GLU A 211 -5.08 -21.20 -0.95
N GLN A 212 -5.27 -20.61 -2.14
CA GLN A 212 -4.41 -20.76 -3.32
C GLN A 212 -3.22 -19.81 -3.35
N ARG A 213 -3.37 -18.66 -2.67
CA ARG A 213 -2.40 -17.58 -2.66
C ARG A 213 -2.37 -16.96 -1.28
N ASP A 214 -1.17 -16.68 -0.80
CA ASP A 214 -0.98 -15.90 0.41
C ASP A 214 -0.10 -14.68 0.14
N LEU A 215 -0.75 -13.59 -0.26
CA LEU A 215 -0.08 -12.31 -0.52
C LEU A 215 0.68 -11.78 0.69
N TRP A 216 0.19 -12.06 1.90
CA TRP A 216 0.86 -11.70 3.14
C TRP A 216 2.25 -12.33 3.19
N SER A 217 2.34 -13.64 2.96
CA SER A 217 3.63 -14.35 2.98
C SER A 217 4.52 -13.97 1.80
N GLU A 218 3.95 -13.70 0.62
CA GLU A 218 4.70 -13.22 -0.55
C GLU A 218 5.43 -11.91 -0.19
N ILE A 219 4.74 -10.93 0.40
CA ILE A 219 5.34 -9.63 0.73
C ILE A 219 6.31 -9.75 1.90
N VAL A 220 5.96 -10.47 2.96
CA VAL A 220 6.87 -10.72 4.11
C VAL A 220 8.17 -11.39 3.65
N SER A 221 8.07 -12.33 2.70
CA SER A 221 9.23 -12.99 2.09
C SER A 221 10.02 -12.09 1.14
N ASN A 222 9.33 -11.35 0.28
CA ASN A 222 9.96 -10.60 -0.81
C ASN A 222 10.54 -9.28 -0.34
N ASP A 223 9.78 -8.50 0.43
CA ASP A 223 10.15 -7.13 0.77
C ASP A 223 11.00 -7.10 2.04
N TYR A 224 10.72 -8.00 2.99
CA TYR A 224 11.38 -8.02 4.30
C TYR A 224 12.35 -9.17 4.51
N LYS A 225 12.53 -10.01 3.48
CA LYS A 225 13.44 -11.16 3.47
C LYS A 225 13.22 -12.13 4.62
N VAL A 226 11.98 -12.28 5.07
CA VAL A 226 11.62 -13.19 6.17
C VAL A 226 11.16 -14.53 5.59
N PRO A 227 11.79 -15.67 5.96
CA PRO A 227 11.32 -16.98 5.54
C PRO A 227 9.94 -17.29 6.13
N THR A 228 9.03 -17.77 5.30
CA THR A 228 7.62 -18.02 5.66
C THR A 228 7.28 -19.49 5.70
N ARG A 229 6.39 -19.87 6.62
CA ARG A 229 5.74 -21.17 6.66
C ARG A 229 4.24 -20.99 6.49
N LEU A 230 3.72 -21.67 5.50
CA LEU A 230 2.39 -21.53 4.94
C LEU A 230 1.58 -22.77 5.31
N TYR A 231 0.52 -22.61 6.08
CA TYR A 231 -0.32 -23.69 6.58
C TYR A 231 -1.70 -23.63 5.91
N ASP A 232 -1.84 -24.36 4.80
CA ASP A 232 -3.07 -24.46 4.02
C ASP A 232 -3.98 -25.51 4.63
N CYS A 233 -5.11 -25.00 5.14
CA CYS A 233 -6.16 -25.84 5.65
C CYS A 233 -7.26 -26.06 4.63
N PHE A 234 -7.40 -25.32 3.53
CA PHE A 234 -8.60 -25.32 2.69
C PHE A 234 -8.56 -26.22 1.48
N GLN A 235 -7.38 -26.51 0.95
CA GLN A 235 -7.27 -27.34 -0.25
C GLN A 235 -7.04 -28.82 0.08
N ASN A 236 -7.63 -29.70 -0.75
CA ASN A 236 -7.27 -31.12 -0.71
C ASN A 236 -5.81 -31.26 -1.17
N PRO A 237 -4.93 -31.92 -0.38
CA PRO A 237 -3.52 -32.07 -0.72
C PRO A 237 -3.25 -32.59 -2.14
N LYS A 238 -4.16 -33.41 -2.69
CA LYS A 238 -4.03 -33.98 -4.04
C LYS A 238 -4.33 -32.99 -5.18
N ASP A 239 -5.12 -31.96 -4.88
CA ASP A 239 -5.66 -31.03 -5.89
C ASP A 239 -4.98 -29.65 -5.83
N SER A 240 -4.04 -29.47 -4.90
CA SER A 240 -3.41 -28.17 -4.67
C SER A 240 -2.15 -28.01 -5.52
N PRO A 241 -2.08 -27.00 -6.41
CA PRO A 241 -0.81 -26.67 -7.05
C PRO A 241 0.22 -26.22 -6.01
N PRO A 242 1.53 -26.25 -6.32
CA PRO A 242 2.53 -25.55 -5.53
C PRO A 242 2.09 -24.09 -5.35
N LEU A 243 2.12 -23.58 -4.10
CA LEU A 243 1.71 -22.21 -3.79
C LEU A 243 2.62 -21.13 -4.42
N GLY A 244 3.74 -21.54 -5.01
CA GLY A 244 4.70 -20.73 -5.74
C GLY A 244 5.72 -21.61 -6.44
N ARG A 245 6.55 -21.02 -7.30
CA ARG A 245 7.72 -21.70 -7.86
C ARG A 245 8.86 -21.65 -6.84
N GLU A 246 9.39 -22.81 -6.46
CA GLU A 246 10.64 -22.93 -5.68
C GLU A 246 11.88 -22.85 -6.58
N ASP A 247 11.94 -21.92 -7.55
CA ASP A 247 13.11 -21.81 -8.42
C ASP A 247 14.23 -21.03 -7.72
N LEU A 248 14.84 -21.67 -6.71
CA LEU A 248 15.91 -21.15 -5.86
C LEU A 248 17.18 -20.73 -6.63
N GLN A 249 17.26 -21.01 -7.94
CA GLN A 249 18.44 -20.68 -8.75
C GLN A 249 18.39 -19.29 -9.38
N LYS A 250 17.23 -18.63 -9.44
CA LYS A 250 17.12 -17.23 -9.88
C LYS A 250 16.86 -16.34 -8.68
N ALA A 251 17.82 -15.47 -8.36
CA ALA A 251 17.81 -14.61 -7.18
C ALA A 251 16.69 -13.53 -7.15
N SER A 252 15.67 -13.61 -8.01
CA SER A 252 14.58 -12.63 -8.02
C SER A 252 13.30 -13.18 -8.64
N CYS A 253 12.19 -12.72 -8.08
CA CYS A 253 10.83 -12.93 -8.61
C CYS A 253 10.50 -12.05 -9.82
N ALA A 254 11.44 -11.23 -10.29
CA ALA A 254 11.26 -10.37 -11.44
C ALA A 254 10.92 -11.19 -12.72
N GLY A 255 9.77 -10.90 -13.32
CA GLY A 255 9.33 -11.50 -14.59
C GLY A 255 8.72 -12.89 -14.48
N ALA A 256 8.52 -13.43 -13.28
CA ALA A 256 7.80 -14.69 -13.10
C ALA A 256 6.29 -14.47 -13.30
N PRO A 257 5.63 -15.12 -14.28
CA PRO A 257 4.18 -15.14 -14.35
C PRO A 257 3.64 -16.00 -13.20
N GLY A 258 3.06 -15.38 -12.17
CA GLY A 258 2.41 -16.06 -11.04
C GLY A 258 3.07 -15.81 -9.68
N HIS A 259 2.70 -16.64 -8.70
CA HIS A 259 3.18 -16.54 -7.30
C HIS A 259 4.68 -16.82 -7.20
N CYS A 260 5.40 -15.93 -6.54
CA CYS A 260 6.83 -16.06 -6.38
C CYS A 260 7.30 -15.53 -5.02
N TYR A 261 8.25 -16.25 -4.44
CA TYR A 261 8.88 -15.98 -3.16
C TYR A 261 10.40 -15.86 -3.35
N GLU A 262 10.97 -14.70 -3.03
CA GLU A 262 12.41 -14.43 -3.12
C GLU A 262 13.16 -15.04 -1.93
N THR A 263 12.50 -15.14 -0.77
CA THR A 263 13.02 -15.88 0.39
C THR A 263 12.37 -17.26 0.45
N ARG A 264 13.16 -18.27 0.84
CA ARG A 264 12.68 -19.65 0.95
C ARG A 264 11.43 -19.72 1.84
N TYR A 265 10.39 -20.33 1.32
CA TYR A 265 9.17 -20.64 2.06
C TYR A 265 9.03 -22.15 2.27
N GLN A 266 8.15 -22.55 3.19
CA GLN A 266 7.74 -23.93 3.38
C GLN A 266 6.21 -23.98 3.35
N SER A 267 5.63 -24.87 2.56
CA SER A 267 4.18 -25.10 2.57
C SER A 267 3.85 -26.41 3.29
N HIS A 268 2.83 -26.35 4.12
CA HIS A 268 2.30 -27.44 4.91
C HIS A 268 0.79 -27.55 4.65
N ARG A 269 0.31 -28.79 4.46
CA ARG A 269 -1.13 -29.09 4.36
C ARG A 269 -1.66 -29.50 5.72
N ILE A 270 -1.58 -28.57 6.66
CA ILE A 270 -1.83 -28.78 8.07
C ILE A 270 -2.68 -27.62 8.55
N CYS A 271 -3.79 -27.94 9.22
CA CYS A 271 -4.69 -26.98 9.82
C CYS A 271 -4.18 -26.53 11.18
N LEU A 272 -4.56 -25.32 11.58
CA LEU A 272 -4.30 -24.81 12.92
C LEU A 272 -5.39 -25.27 13.87
N GLY A 273 -5.02 -25.92 14.98
CA GLY A 273 -5.97 -26.32 16.00
C GLY A 273 -5.36 -27.15 17.14
N GLY A 274 -6.19 -27.47 18.13
CA GLY A 274 -5.77 -28.17 19.34
C GLY A 274 -5.02 -29.48 19.05
N ALA A 275 -4.01 -29.78 19.88
CA ALA A 275 -3.13 -30.93 19.67
C ALA A 275 -3.89 -32.27 19.67
N GLY A 276 -3.72 -33.07 18.61
CA GLY A 276 -4.05 -34.49 18.60
C GLY A 276 -5.37 -34.91 17.93
N ALA A 277 -6.03 -34.03 17.19
CA ALA A 277 -7.17 -34.42 16.36
C ALA A 277 -6.71 -34.93 14.99
N ASP A 278 -6.15 -36.14 14.92
CA ASP A 278 -6.17 -36.90 13.66
C ASP A 278 -7.60 -37.40 13.49
N ILE A 279 -8.45 -36.61 12.84
CA ILE A 279 -9.81 -37.06 12.55
C ILE A 279 -9.69 -38.05 11.38
N PRO A 280 -10.02 -39.35 11.56
CA PRO A 280 -9.74 -40.37 10.54
C PRO A 280 -10.43 -40.03 9.21
N GLY A 281 -9.65 -39.92 8.14
CA GLY A 281 -10.13 -39.50 6.81
C GLY A 281 -10.19 -37.98 6.59
N GLN A 282 -9.72 -37.17 7.55
CA GLN A 282 -9.71 -35.71 7.48
C GLN A 282 -8.29 -35.10 7.55
N ARG A 283 -8.24 -33.77 7.61
CA ARG A 283 -7.02 -32.94 7.60
C ARG A 283 -6.19 -33.13 8.88
N LYS A 284 -4.87 -32.99 8.78
CA LYS A 284 -3.96 -32.99 9.94
C LYS A 284 -4.04 -31.64 10.66
N TYR A 285 -4.12 -31.65 11.99
CA TYR A 285 -4.07 -30.44 12.80
C TYR A 285 -2.79 -30.36 13.63
N GLU A 286 -2.18 -29.19 13.68
CA GLU A 286 -1.07 -28.88 14.59
C GLU A 286 -1.36 -27.59 15.37
N SER A 287 -1.04 -27.61 16.66
CA SER A 287 -1.24 -26.46 17.55
C SER A 287 -0.22 -25.35 17.32
N LEU A 288 -0.61 -24.11 17.59
CA LEU A 288 0.30 -22.97 17.63
C LEU A 288 1.42 -23.18 18.65
N ARG A 289 1.14 -23.88 19.75
CA ARG A 289 2.12 -24.28 20.77
C ARG A 289 3.31 -25.04 20.18
N LEU A 290 3.04 -25.94 19.25
CA LEU A 290 4.09 -26.71 18.57
C LEU A 290 4.95 -25.80 17.70
N HIS A 291 4.33 -24.88 16.96
CA HIS A 291 5.01 -23.99 16.02
C HIS A 291 5.82 -22.87 16.71
N LEU A 292 5.39 -22.44 17.89
CA LEU A 292 6.10 -21.49 18.74
C LEU A 292 7.14 -22.17 19.65
N LYS A 293 7.21 -23.50 19.68
CA LYS A 293 8.20 -24.22 20.48
C LYS A 293 9.61 -23.79 20.08
N ASP A 294 10.46 -23.54 21.09
CA ASP A 294 11.86 -23.14 20.96
C ASP A 294 12.11 -21.80 20.21
N ARG A 295 11.05 -21.07 19.86
CA ARG A 295 11.15 -19.72 19.29
C ARG A 295 11.59 -18.71 20.35
N GLN A 296 12.38 -17.74 19.91
CA GLN A 296 12.88 -16.67 20.75
C GLN A 296 11.83 -15.57 20.89
N ARG A 297 12.07 -14.65 21.81
CA ARG A 297 11.25 -13.45 21.96
C ARG A 297 11.27 -12.64 20.67
N LEU A 298 10.12 -12.12 20.23
CA LEU A 298 9.96 -11.30 19.02
C LEU A 298 10.51 -11.94 17.73
N SER A 299 10.49 -13.28 17.62
CA SER A 299 11.02 -14.00 16.48
C SER A 299 9.97 -14.46 15.45
N VAL A 300 8.71 -14.05 15.61
CA VAL A 300 7.60 -14.57 14.78
C VAL A 300 6.70 -13.44 14.29
N HIS A 301 6.53 -13.33 12.98
CA HIS A 301 5.39 -12.66 12.36
C HIS A 301 4.27 -13.68 12.18
N LEU A 302 3.07 -13.39 12.67
CA LEU A 302 1.97 -14.36 12.72
C LEU A 302 0.76 -13.82 11.96
N LYS A 303 0.26 -14.57 10.99
CA LYS A 303 -1.00 -14.32 10.28
C LYS A 303 -1.98 -15.48 10.48
N ILE A 304 -3.20 -15.19 10.90
CA ILE A 304 -4.22 -16.21 11.17
C ILE A 304 -5.58 -15.76 10.60
N ASP A 305 -6.18 -16.58 9.75
CA ASP A 305 -7.59 -16.40 9.38
C ASP A 305 -8.44 -17.17 10.38
N THR A 306 -9.23 -16.43 11.17
CA THR A 306 -9.94 -16.95 12.34
C THR A 306 -11.40 -17.25 12.02
N GLU A 307 -11.66 -18.51 11.70
CA GLU A 307 -12.98 -18.98 11.28
C GLU A 307 -13.52 -20.12 12.16
N GLY A 308 -12.64 -20.84 12.87
CA GLY A 308 -13.00 -22.03 13.63
C GLY A 308 -12.05 -22.30 14.80
N SER A 309 -11.26 -23.38 14.66
CA SER A 309 -10.32 -23.88 15.68
C SER A 309 -9.20 -22.90 16.04
N GLU A 310 -8.96 -21.91 15.20
CA GLU A 310 -7.95 -20.88 15.40
C GLU A 310 -8.25 -20.03 16.64
N TRP A 311 -9.53 -19.85 16.98
CA TRP A 311 -9.92 -19.09 18.16
C TRP A 311 -9.48 -19.76 19.47
N GLU A 312 -9.58 -21.08 19.58
CA GLU A 312 -9.07 -21.82 20.75
C GLU A 312 -7.54 -21.71 20.87
N GLU A 313 -6.82 -21.66 19.74
CA GLU A 313 -5.37 -21.46 19.74
C GLU A 313 -5.00 -20.05 20.22
N LEU A 314 -5.80 -19.03 19.89
CA LEU A 314 -5.63 -17.67 20.41
C LEU A 314 -5.95 -17.57 21.91
N GLU A 315 -6.99 -18.27 22.38
CA GLU A 315 -7.30 -18.37 23.82
C GLU A 315 -6.17 -19.05 24.60
N TRP A 316 -5.62 -20.14 24.05
CA TRP A 316 -4.43 -20.78 24.61
C TRP A 316 -3.24 -19.82 24.64
N LEU A 317 -2.99 -19.11 23.54
CA LEU A 317 -1.90 -18.15 23.44
C LEU A 317 -2.02 -17.06 24.52
N LEU A 318 -3.24 -16.54 24.77
CA LEU A 318 -3.53 -15.59 25.85
C LEU A 318 -3.28 -16.15 27.26
N SER A 319 -3.26 -17.47 27.43
CA SER A 319 -2.89 -18.12 28.69
C SER A 319 -1.38 -18.30 28.87
N SER A 320 -0.58 -18.00 27.83
CA SER A 320 0.89 -18.13 27.84
C SER A 320 1.58 -16.82 27.44
N PRO A 321 1.79 -15.89 28.40
CA PRO A 321 2.52 -14.64 28.15
C PRO A 321 3.91 -14.86 27.53
N LYS A 322 4.59 -15.96 27.90
CA LYS A 322 5.88 -16.34 27.33
C LYS A 322 5.80 -16.66 25.84
N ASP A 323 4.71 -17.27 25.38
CA ASP A 323 4.52 -17.57 23.97
C ASP A 323 4.03 -16.34 23.18
N LEU A 324 3.21 -15.49 23.80
CA LEU A 324 2.85 -14.17 23.26
C LEU A 324 4.08 -13.29 23.01
N ASP A 325 5.05 -13.28 23.93
CA ASP A 325 6.30 -12.51 23.82
C ASP A 325 7.18 -12.94 22.63
N LYS A 326 6.92 -14.11 22.04
CA LYS A 326 7.62 -14.58 20.82
C LYS A 326 7.08 -13.91 19.57
N ILE A 327 5.85 -13.40 19.62
CA ILE A 327 5.15 -12.80 18.50
C ILE A 327 5.52 -11.33 18.41
N ARG A 328 5.90 -10.95 17.20
CA ARG A 328 6.40 -9.63 16.84
C ARG A 328 5.28 -8.77 16.25
N THR A 329 4.56 -9.34 15.28
CA THR A 329 3.31 -8.82 14.72
C THR A 329 2.28 -9.94 14.68
N LEU A 330 1.02 -9.57 14.88
CA LEU A 330 -0.12 -10.46 14.75
C LEU A 330 -1.11 -9.82 13.77
N ASP A 331 -1.33 -10.45 12.64
CA ASP A 331 -2.30 -10.07 11.63
C ASP A 331 -3.42 -11.10 11.60
N MET A 332 -4.66 -10.65 11.55
CA MET A 332 -5.81 -11.56 11.58
C MET A 332 -6.87 -11.15 10.59
N GLU A 333 -7.38 -12.13 9.82
CA GLU A 333 -8.70 -12.04 9.22
C GLU A 333 -9.71 -12.60 10.23
N VAL A 334 -10.65 -11.77 10.66
CA VAL A 334 -11.58 -12.06 11.74
C VAL A 334 -12.93 -12.45 11.16
N HIS A 335 -13.44 -13.63 11.50
CA HIS A 335 -14.82 -14.05 11.20
C HIS A 335 -15.57 -14.35 12.50
N LEU A 336 -16.37 -13.39 12.98
CA LEU A 336 -17.06 -13.51 14.27
C LEU A 336 -18.26 -14.46 14.18
N GLY A 337 -18.33 -15.39 15.13
CA GLY A 337 -19.49 -16.28 15.28
C GLY A 337 -19.65 -17.33 14.18
N TRP A 338 -18.71 -17.40 13.23
CA TRP A 338 -18.67 -18.40 12.17
C TRP A 338 -18.56 -19.83 12.77
N ARG A 339 -19.10 -20.81 12.04
CA ARG A 339 -19.10 -22.23 12.46
C ARG A 339 -18.59 -23.07 11.30
N VAL A 340 -17.44 -23.66 11.49
CA VAL A 340 -16.84 -24.63 10.57
C VAL A 340 -16.73 -25.99 11.23
N GLU A 341 -16.43 -27.01 10.44
CA GLU A 341 -16.25 -28.37 10.94
C GLU A 341 -15.19 -28.46 12.04
N SER A 342 -14.12 -27.65 11.93
CA SER A 342 -12.98 -27.61 12.87
C SER A 342 -13.31 -26.96 14.22
N THR A 343 -14.44 -26.26 14.36
CA THR A 343 -14.84 -25.67 15.65
C THR A 343 -14.97 -26.75 16.72
N SER A 344 -14.39 -26.56 17.91
CA SER A 344 -14.49 -27.56 18.97
C SER A 344 -15.93 -27.77 19.45
N GLU A 345 -16.21 -28.95 20.01
CA GLU A 345 -17.53 -29.27 20.57
C GLU A 345 -17.95 -28.32 21.70
N SER A 346 -16.99 -27.82 22.51
CA SER A 346 -17.29 -26.85 23.56
C SER A 346 -17.79 -25.53 22.96
N ARG A 347 -17.18 -25.04 21.88
CA ARG A 347 -17.63 -23.85 21.16
C ARG A 347 -18.90 -24.05 20.35
N LYS A 348 -19.11 -25.24 19.77
CA LYS A 348 -20.36 -25.59 19.06
C LYS A 348 -21.58 -25.53 19.98
N ARG A 349 -21.42 -25.89 21.26
CA ARG A 349 -22.47 -25.82 22.29
C ARG A 349 -22.84 -24.39 22.69
N LEU A 350 -21.99 -23.40 22.42
CA LEU A 350 -22.32 -22.00 22.69
C LEU A 350 -23.41 -21.51 21.73
N SER A 351 -24.33 -20.69 22.26
CA SER A 351 -25.22 -19.89 21.43
C SER A 351 -24.41 -18.96 20.52
N ASN A 352 -25.01 -18.45 19.44
CA ASN A 352 -24.31 -17.54 18.54
C ASN A 352 -23.79 -16.30 19.29
N GLU A 353 -24.63 -15.71 20.13
CA GLU A 353 -24.30 -14.54 20.95
C GLU A 353 -23.16 -14.83 21.93
N ALA A 354 -23.21 -15.94 22.67
CA ALA A 354 -22.16 -16.32 23.59
C ALA A 354 -20.82 -16.61 22.88
N ARG A 355 -20.86 -17.16 21.66
CA ARG A 355 -19.66 -17.39 20.86
C ARG A 355 -19.03 -16.07 20.41
N ILE A 356 -19.81 -15.15 19.84
CA ILE A 356 -19.30 -13.84 19.40
C ILE A 356 -18.76 -13.04 20.58
N ALA A 357 -19.45 -13.08 21.73
CA ALA A 357 -18.99 -12.42 22.95
C ALA A 357 -17.60 -12.94 23.38
N ARG A 358 -17.39 -14.26 23.26
CA ARG A 358 -16.11 -14.91 23.56
C ARG A 358 -15.02 -14.61 22.52
N ASP A 359 -15.38 -14.55 21.23
CA ASP A 359 -14.47 -14.14 20.16
C ASP A 359 -13.99 -12.69 20.39
N ILE A 360 -14.91 -11.77 20.70
CA ILE A 360 -14.60 -10.37 20.99
C ILE A 360 -13.78 -10.22 22.26
N GLU A 361 -14.10 -10.96 23.33
CA GLU A 361 -13.28 -10.97 24.55
C GLU A 361 -11.83 -11.39 24.24
N THR A 362 -11.65 -12.36 23.35
CA THR A 362 -10.33 -12.79 22.88
C THR A 362 -9.60 -11.64 22.18
N LEU A 363 -10.27 -10.91 21.27
CA LEU A 363 -9.70 -9.73 20.60
C LEU A 363 -9.33 -8.61 21.59
N GLU A 364 -10.20 -8.32 22.56
CA GLU A 364 -9.97 -7.30 23.58
C GLU A 364 -8.72 -7.62 24.41
N ARG A 365 -8.58 -8.90 24.84
CA ARG A 365 -7.41 -9.37 25.59
C ARG A 365 -6.14 -9.35 24.75
N LEU A 366 -6.20 -9.69 23.48
CA LEU A 366 -5.08 -9.52 22.54
C LEU A 366 -4.69 -8.04 22.44
N GLY A 367 -5.65 -7.13 22.31
CA GLY A 367 -5.43 -5.69 22.26
C GLY A 367 -4.99 -5.02 23.58
N GLN A 368 -5.02 -5.75 24.70
CA GLN A 368 -4.37 -5.34 25.95
C GLN A 368 -2.87 -5.66 25.93
N TYR A 369 -2.49 -6.79 25.33
CA TYR A 369 -1.09 -7.23 25.23
C TYR A 369 -0.36 -6.56 24.07
N PHE A 370 -0.95 -6.60 22.87
CA PHE A 370 -0.44 -5.94 21.68
C PHE A 370 -0.99 -4.52 21.54
N ARG A 371 -0.37 -3.73 20.65
CA ARG A 371 -0.90 -2.44 20.24
C ARG A 371 -1.48 -2.54 18.84
N CYS A 372 -2.75 -2.16 18.69
CA CYS A 372 -3.43 -2.20 17.39
C CYS A 372 -2.81 -1.14 16.47
N THR A 373 -2.39 -1.55 15.30
CA THR A 373 -1.83 -0.66 14.27
C THR A 373 -2.94 -0.13 13.38
N GLY A 374 -3.88 -0.98 12.96
CA GLY A 374 -5.02 -0.61 12.13
C GLY A 374 -5.95 -1.78 11.81
N SER A 375 -6.99 -1.50 11.02
CA SER A 375 -7.95 -2.51 10.54
C SER A 375 -8.60 -2.12 9.21
N SER A 376 -9.22 -3.11 8.54
CA SER A 376 -9.95 -2.90 7.28
C SER A 376 -11.39 -2.40 7.47
N MET A 377 -11.85 -2.23 8.72
CA MET A 377 -13.24 -1.83 9.01
C MET A 377 -13.66 -0.53 8.31
N GLU A 378 -12.77 0.46 8.20
CA GLU A 378 -13.08 1.73 7.55
C GLU A 378 -13.32 1.55 6.03
N VAL A 379 -12.47 0.78 5.36
CA VAL A 379 -12.63 0.47 3.93
C VAL A 379 -13.90 -0.34 3.69
N LEU A 380 -14.14 -1.36 4.53
CA LEU A 380 -15.34 -2.18 4.44
C LEU A 380 -16.61 -1.34 4.67
N ALA A 381 -16.55 -0.33 5.54
CA ALA A 381 -17.65 0.59 5.76
C ALA A 381 -17.89 1.52 4.56
N GLU A 382 -16.84 1.97 3.89
CA GLU A 382 -16.95 2.74 2.63
C GLU A 382 -17.57 1.90 1.51
N GLU A 383 -17.11 0.66 1.33
CA GLU A 383 -17.69 -0.27 0.36
C GLU A 383 -19.16 -0.56 0.67
N TRP A 384 -19.48 -0.77 1.95
CA TRP A 384 -20.84 -0.98 2.41
C TRP A 384 -21.72 0.22 2.06
N MET A 385 -21.27 1.45 2.33
CA MET A 385 -21.96 2.70 1.97
C MET A 385 -22.11 2.92 0.47
N GLY A 386 -21.08 2.60 -0.33
CA GLY A 386 -21.05 2.82 -1.77
C GLY A 386 -22.09 2.00 -2.53
N GLN A 387 -22.64 0.96 -1.90
CA GLN A 387 -23.77 0.24 -2.45
C GLN A 387 -25.05 1.09 -2.34
N PRO A 388 -25.98 1.07 -3.33
CA PRO A 388 -27.11 2.01 -3.47
C PRO A 388 -28.06 2.23 -2.27
N ASN A 389 -27.89 1.50 -1.16
CA ASN A 389 -28.60 1.66 0.11
C ASN A 389 -27.73 1.22 1.32
N GLY A 390 -26.42 1.47 1.34
CA GLY A 390 -25.57 0.90 2.41
C GLY A 390 -25.64 -0.63 2.43
N GLY A 391 -25.65 -1.27 1.24
CA GLY A 391 -25.91 -2.70 1.08
C GLY A 391 -27.40 -3.08 1.03
N ARG A 392 -28.16 -2.63 0.02
CA ARG A 392 -29.50 -3.14 -0.40
C ARG A 392 -30.61 -3.30 0.67
N CYS A 393 -30.46 -2.81 1.88
CA CYS A 393 -31.47 -2.92 2.92
C CYS A 393 -32.35 -1.67 2.90
N LYS A 394 -33.65 -1.84 2.64
CA LYS A 394 -34.61 -0.81 3.08
C LYS A 394 -34.53 -0.70 4.61
N PRO A 395 -34.78 0.47 5.21
CA PRO A 395 -34.87 0.61 6.65
C PRO A 395 -35.71 -0.52 7.26
N GLN A 396 -35.20 -1.15 8.32
CA GLN A 396 -35.86 -2.25 9.02
C GLN A 396 -36.22 -3.49 8.18
N SER A 397 -35.58 -3.69 7.01
CA SER A 397 -35.90 -4.84 6.14
C SER A 397 -34.91 -5.99 6.26
N CYS A 398 -33.70 -5.74 6.74
CA CYS A 398 -32.65 -6.73 6.76
C CYS A 398 -32.62 -7.56 8.05
N GLY A 399 -32.16 -8.80 7.88
CA GLY A 399 -31.74 -9.61 9.01
C GLY A 399 -30.65 -8.88 9.77
N GLU A 400 -30.83 -8.78 11.07
CA GLU A 400 -29.85 -8.13 11.92
C GLU A 400 -28.62 -9.04 12.06
N PRO A 401 -27.40 -8.52 11.80
CA PRO A 401 -26.18 -9.30 11.88
C PRO A 401 -25.90 -9.70 13.33
N LEU A 402 -24.95 -10.61 13.46
CA LEU A 402 -24.51 -11.15 14.73
C LEU A 402 -23.87 -10.09 15.65
N ALA A 403 -23.23 -9.08 15.06
CA ALA A 403 -22.74 -7.88 15.74
C ALA A 403 -22.72 -6.70 14.76
N HIS A 404 -23.01 -5.49 15.24
CA HIS A 404 -22.93 -4.26 14.46
C HIS A 404 -22.66 -3.07 15.38
N THR A 405 -22.02 -2.01 14.88
CA THR A 405 -21.80 -0.79 15.69
C THR A 405 -23.08 0.01 15.85
N ALA A 406 -23.08 1.02 16.73
CA ALA A 406 -24.08 2.07 16.91
C ALA A 406 -24.38 2.85 15.62
N THR A 407 -23.51 2.73 14.62
CA THR A 407 -23.67 3.34 13.30
C THR A 407 -24.37 2.43 12.28
N GLY A 408 -24.79 1.22 12.66
CA GLY A 408 -25.40 0.28 11.71
C GLY A 408 -24.41 -0.53 10.89
N PHE A 409 -23.10 -0.27 10.99
CA PHE A 409 -22.09 -1.04 10.26
C PHE A 409 -21.95 -2.46 10.84
N PRO A 410 -22.12 -3.53 10.04
CA PRO A 410 -21.96 -4.91 10.49
C PRO A 410 -20.49 -5.23 10.77
N VAL A 411 -20.18 -5.67 11.99
CA VAL A 411 -18.82 -6.02 12.40
C VAL A 411 -18.73 -7.54 12.54
N ILE A 412 -18.79 -8.24 11.41
CA ILE A 412 -18.78 -9.72 11.37
C ILE A 412 -17.55 -10.29 10.67
N GLN A 413 -17.00 -9.55 9.70
CA GLN A 413 -15.79 -9.92 9.00
C GLN A 413 -14.95 -8.66 8.80
N PHE A 414 -13.68 -8.71 9.20
CA PHE A 414 -12.71 -7.62 9.02
C PHE A 414 -11.30 -8.15 9.23
N ALA A 415 -10.29 -7.37 8.85
CA ALA A 415 -8.91 -7.66 9.18
C ALA A 415 -8.38 -6.67 10.21
N ILE A 416 -7.45 -7.14 11.05
CA ILE A 416 -6.84 -6.36 12.12
C ILE A 416 -5.35 -6.70 12.22
N SER A 417 -4.54 -5.66 12.42
CA SER A 417 -3.11 -5.77 12.58
C SER A 417 -2.67 -5.27 13.96
N TRP A 418 -1.74 -6.00 14.57
CA TRP A 418 -1.19 -5.72 15.88
C TRP A 418 0.35 -5.79 15.87
N VAL A 419 0.95 -4.96 16.72
CA VAL A 419 2.40 -4.95 16.94
C VAL A 419 2.74 -5.13 18.42
N HIS A 420 3.82 -5.83 18.69
CA HIS A 420 4.33 -6.00 20.05
C HIS A 420 4.86 -4.65 20.59
N PRO A 421 4.45 -4.21 21.81
CA PRO A 421 4.79 -2.88 22.33
C PRO A 421 6.29 -2.63 22.48
N ALA A 422 7.09 -3.68 22.76
CA ALA A 422 8.55 -3.59 22.85
C ALA A 422 9.23 -3.07 21.56
N LEU A 423 8.55 -3.12 20.42
CA LEU A 423 9.06 -2.62 19.14
C LEU A 423 8.73 -1.15 18.89
N LEU A 424 7.82 -0.57 19.69
CA LEU A 424 7.39 0.83 19.56
C LEU A 424 8.25 1.78 20.39
N ALA A 425 8.86 1.26 21.46
CA ALA A 425 9.79 2.03 22.27
C ALA A 425 10.97 2.48 21.39
N SER A 426 11.09 3.78 21.20
CA SER A 426 12.30 4.40 20.67
C SER A 426 13.43 3.99 21.60
N ALA A 427 14.31 3.07 21.16
CA ALA A 427 15.63 3.01 21.74
C ALA A 427 16.14 4.45 21.74
N PRO A 428 16.56 5.03 22.88
CA PRO A 428 17.11 6.36 22.88
C PRO A 428 18.28 6.29 21.91
N MET A 429 18.12 6.92 20.74
CA MET A 429 19.22 7.10 19.81
C MET A 429 20.30 7.78 20.64
N ALA A 430 21.37 7.04 20.92
CA ALA A 430 22.52 7.59 21.61
C ALA A 430 22.98 8.79 20.78
N LEU A 431 22.64 9.99 21.26
CA LEU A 431 23.03 11.23 20.67
C LEU A 431 24.55 11.21 20.57
N ALA A 432 25.06 11.19 19.34
CA ALA A 432 26.44 11.54 19.07
C ALA A 432 26.75 12.89 19.78
N PRO A 433 27.93 13.05 20.39
CA PRO A 433 28.22 14.20 21.23
C PRO A 433 28.03 15.51 20.46
N ASN A 434 27.15 16.34 21.02
CA ASN A 434 26.81 17.70 20.62
C ASN A 434 28.03 18.50 20.13
N THR A 435 28.15 18.67 18.81
CA THR A 435 28.71 19.90 18.24
C THR A 435 27.51 20.79 17.92
N LYS A 436 27.25 21.79 18.77
CA LYS A 436 26.20 22.79 18.53
C LYS A 436 26.42 23.42 17.15
N PRO A 437 25.50 23.25 16.17
CA PRO A 437 25.54 24.03 14.95
C PRO A 437 25.30 25.49 15.33
N LYS A 438 26.21 26.36 14.90
CA LYS A 438 26.04 27.81 14.98
C LYS A 438 24.74 28.14 14.21
N PRO A 439 23.75 28.82 14.81
CA PRO A 439 22.51 29.14 14.11
C PRO A 439 22.85 29.97 12.87
N ALA A 440 22.45 29.47 11.70
CA ALA A 440 22.51 30.24 10.48
C ALA A 440 21.72 31.55 10.70
N PRO A 441 22.26 32.71 10.27
CA PRO A 441 21.53 33.96 10.36
C PRO A 441 20.19 33.80 9.64
N LYS A 442 19.09 34.13 10.34
CA LYS A 442 17.76 34.24 9.71
C LYS A 442 17.92 35.13 8.47
N PRO A 443 17.58 34.64 7.26
CA PRO A 443 17.53 35.52 6.11
C PRO A 443 16.52 36.63 6.43
N ALA A 444 17.00 37.86 6.48
CA ALA A 444 16.12 39.00 6.48
C ALA A 444 15.35 38.94 5.16
N LEU A 445 14.07 38.59 5.22
CA LEU A 445 13.13 38.82 4.14
C LEU A 445 13.12 40.34 3.90
N SER A 446 14.01 40.82 3.03
CA SER A 446 13.79 42.07 2.33
C SER A 446 12.45 41.90 1.62
N GLY A 447 11.45 42.67 2.03
CA GLY A 447 10.13 42.61 1.42
C GLY A 447 10.27 42.63 -0.11
N PRO A 448 9.49 41.81 -0.84
CA PRO A 448 9.57 41.77 -2.29
C PRO A 448 9.44 43.20 -2.83
N PRO A 449 10.22 43.58 -3.86
CA PRO A 449 10.00 44.85 -4.53
C PRO A 449 8.53 44.92 -4.91
N ALA A 450 7.86 46.02 -4.56
CA ALA A 450 6.46 46.22 -4.89
C ALA A 450 6.29 45.93 -6.39
N PRO A 451 5.43 44.97 -6.77
CA PRO A 451 5.27 44.62 -8.17
C PRO A 451 4.91 45.89 -8.92
N ALA A 452 5.66 46.17 -10.00
CA ALA A 452 5.31 47.23 -10.93
C ALA A 452 3.82 47.08 -11.24
N ALA A 453 3.03 48.10 -10.95
CA ALA A 453 1.59 48.07 -11.11
C ALA A 453 1.29 47.73 -12.56
N LEU A 454 0.97 46.46 -12.82
CA LEU A 454 0.36 46.02 -14.06
C LEU A 454 -0.94 46.81 -14.14
N SER A 455 -0.95 47.84 -14.99
CA SER A 455 -2.14 48.59 -15.39
C SER A 455 -3.25 47.58 -15.64
N GLY A 456 -4.34 47.71 -14.89
CA GLY A 456 -5.39 46.71 -14.82
C GLY A 456 -5.81 46.25 -16.22
N PRO A 457 -5.95 44.94 -16.47
CA PRO A 457 -6.27 44.47 -17.80
C PRO A 457 -7.64 45.03 -18.18
N GLU A 458 -7.66 45.87 -19.23
CA GLU A 458 -8.82 45.92 -20.12
C GLU A 458 -9.23 44.47 -20.40
N SER A 459 -10.53 44.19 -20.32
CA SER A 459 -11.05 42.83 -20.50
C SER A 459 -10.38 42.22 -21.72
N PRO A 460 -9.61 41.12 -21.58
CA PRO A 460 -8.79 40.63 -22.67
C PRO A 460 -9.69 40.39 -23.87
N PRO A 461 -9.28 40.81 -25.08
CA PRO A 461 -10.07 40.61 -26.28
C PRO A 461 -10.55 39.16 -26.32
N THR A 462 -11.86 38.98 -26.51
CA THR A 462 -12.50 37.66 -26.64
C THR A 462 -11.93 36.97 -27.88
N TRP A 463 -10.82 36.26 -27.71
CA TRP A 463 -10.20 35.51 -28.78
C TRP A 463 -11.04 34.27 -29.05
N SER A 464 -11.45 34.10 -30.30
CA SER A 464 -12.03 32.84 -30.75
C SER A 464 -10.93 31.78 -30.66
N CYS A 465 -10.97 30.98 -29.60
CA CYS A 465 -10.08 29.83 -29.51
C CYS A 465 -10.40 28.88 -30.66
N LYS A 466 -9.43 28.72 -31.57
CA LYS A 466 -9.50 27.74 -32.65
C LYS A 466 -8.49 26.66 -32.33
N ARG A 467 -8.96 25.42 -32.18
CA ARG A 467 -8.10 24.25 -31.95
C ARG A 467 -7.06 24.16 -33.05
N SER A 468 -5.78 24.11 -32.66
CA SER A 468 -4.66 23.87 -33.58
C SER A 468 -4.11 22.45 -33.50
N PHE A 469 -4.41 21.70 -32.43
CA PHE A 469 -3.92 20.34 -32.19
C PHE A 469 -5.08 19.41 -31.76
N THR A 470 -4.99 18.14 -32.13
CA THR A 470 -6.03 17.12 -31.85
C THR A 470 -5.53 15.99 -30.94
N ASP A 471 -4.25 15.99 -30.59
CA ASP A 471 -3.66 15.02 -29.68
C ASP A 471 -3.99 15.37 -28.21
N ALA A 472 -3.98 14.34 -27.37
CA ALA A 472 -4.17 14.45 -25.93
C ALA A 472 -2.85 14.77 -25.22
N SER A 473 -2.09 15.74 -25.75
CA SER A 473 -0.79 16.14 -25.22
C SER A 473 -0.71 17.64 -24.96
N SER A 474 0.16 18.05 -24.04
CA SER A 474 0.44 19.46 -23.75
C SER A 474 0.71 20.24 -25.03
N ARG A 475 0.13 21.43 -25.11
CA ARG A 475 0.10 22.23 -26.35
C ARG A 475 1.01 23.45 -26.23
N PRO A 476 1.74 23.80 -27.30
CA PRO A 476 2.52 25.02 -27.32
C PRO A 476 1.62 26.25 -27.40
N GLY A 477 2.12 27.38 -26.93
CA GLY A 477 1.43 28.66 -27.00
C GLY A 477 0.44 28.89 -25.86
N ARG A 478 -0.56 29.75 -26.11
CA ARG A 478 -1.57 30.13 -25.13
C ARG A 478 -2.64 29.02 -25.01
N PRO A 479 -2.86 28.44 -23.82
CA PRO A 479 -3.87 27.40 -23.66
C PRO A 479 -5.28 27.95 -23.92
N CYS A 480 -6.06 27.17 -24.66
CA CYS A 480 -7.48 27.43 -24.83
C CYS A 480 -8.28 26.96 -23.61
N LEU A 481 -8.78 27.92 -22.85
CA LEU A 481 -9.66 27.65 -21.70
C LEU A 481 -11.08 28.08 -22.07
N PRO A 482 -11.99 27.14 -22.40
CA PRO A 482 -13.35 27.49 -22.77
C PRO A 482 -14.05 28.20 -21.60
N THR A 483 -14.85 29.21 -21.92
CA THR A 483 -15.79 29.77 -20.96
C THR A 483 -17.01 28.85 -20.92
N PRO A 484 -17.37 28.25 -19.78
CA PRO A 484 -18.53 27.39 -19.69
C PRO A 484 -19.80 28.22 -19.89
N ALA A 485 -20.83 27.59 -20.45
CA ALA A 485 -22.13 28.24 -20.67
C ALA A 485 -22.78 28.68 -19.35
N GLU A 486 -22.56 27.92 -18.28
CA GLU A 486 -23.01 28.23 -16.93
C GLU A 486 -21.84 28.20 -15.95
N TRP A 487 -21.90 29.04 -14.92
CA TRP A 487 -20.85 29.08 -13.91
C TRP A 487 -20.92 27.86 -12.98
N PRO A 488 -19.83 27.11 -12.79
CA PRO A 488 -19.90 25.82 -12.10
C PRO A 488 -20.04 25.95 -10.56
N TYR A 489 -19.65 27.08 -9.98
CA TYR A 489 -19.50 27.19 -8.52
C TYR A 489 -20.65 27.94 -7.83
N LYS A 490 -20.91 27.58 -6.56
CA LYS A 490 -21.87 28.27 -5.67
C LYS A 490 -21.56 29.75 -5.49
N THR A 491 -20.26 30.09 -5.52
CA THR A 491 -19.77 31.45 -5.31
C THR A 491 -18.93 31.91 -6.48
N LYS A 492 -18.96 33.23 -6.73
CA LYS A 492 -18.18 33.93 -7.75
C LYS A 492 -17.20 34.91 -7.09
N LEU A 493 -16.39 34.42 -6.16
CA LEU A 493 -15.37 35.27 -5.54
C LEU A 493 -14.35 35.68 -6.61
N LYS A 494 -14.00 36.97 -6.64
CA LYS A 494 -13.01 37.50 -7.60
C LYS A 494 -11.58 37.07 -7.28
N SER A 495 -11.25 36.83 -6.00
CA SER A 495 -9.87 36.54 -5.63
C SER A 495 -9.36 35.18 -6.13
N PRO A 496 -10.12 34.07 -6.08
CA PRO A 496 -9.68 32.82 -6.69
C PRO A 496 -9.54 32.91 -8.21
N ALA A 497 -10.44 33.64 -8.87
CA ALA A 497 -10.36 33.90 -10.31
C ALA A 497 -9.07 34.65 -10.67
N LYS A 498 -8.73 35.70 -9.90
CA LYS A 498 -7.51 36.47 -10.09
C LYS A 498 -6.24 35.62 -9.90
N LEU A 499 -6.24 34.71 -8.93
CA LEU A 499 -5.13 33.78 -8.74
C LEU A 499 -5.02 32.79 -9.92
N GLY A 500 -6.13 32.19 -10.34
CA GLY A 500 -6.08 31.26 -11.47
C GLY A 500 -5.65 31.93 -12.77
N GLU A 501 -6.07 33.17 -13.05
CA GLU A 501 -5.59 33.92 -14.23
C GLU A 501 -4.08 34.19 -14.19
N ARG A 502 -3.51 34.44 -13.01
CA ARG A 502 -2.06 34.55 -12.85
C ARG A 502 -1.36 33.23 -13.17
N ALA A 503 -1.89 32.11 -12.68
CA ALA A 503 -1.38 30.77 -12.99
C ALA A 503 -1.46 30.46 -14.50
N VAL A 504 -2.59 30.78 -15.14
CA VAL A 504 -2.75 30.65 -16.60
C VAL A 504 -1.72 31.49 -17.32
N ALA A 505 -1.55 32.76 -16.93
CA ALA A 505 -0.56 33.64 -17.52
C ALA A 505 0.87 33.09 -17.38
N ALA A 506 1.24 32.56 -16.22
CA ALA A 506 2.55 31.94 -16.03
C ALA A 506 2.77 30.71 -16.93
N ALA A 507 1.69 30.00 -17.27
CA ALA A 507 1.68 28.82 -18.14
C ALA A 507 1.38 29.10 -19.63
N MET A 508 1.41 30.38 -20.05
CA MET A 508 1.26 30.75 -21.45
C MET A 508 2.57 30.55 -22.20
N GLY A 509 2.56 29.65 -23.19
CA GLY A 509 3.68 29.50 -24.11
C GLY A 509 3.86 30.74 -24.99
N GLU A 510 5.09 31.24 -25.08
CA GLU A 510 5.45 32.40 -25.92
C GLU A 510 6.28 32.01 -27.14
N VAL A 511 6.75 30.77 -27.16
CA VAL A 511 7.66 30.29 -28.18
C VAL A 511 6.89 29.86 -29.42
N THR A 512 7.38 30.25 -30.58
CA THR A 512 6.83 29.84 -31.88
C THR A 512 7.54 28.59 -32.42
N GLU A 513 6.85 27.83 -33.27
CA GLU A 513 7.47 26.67 -33.95
C GLU A 513 8.72 27.07 -34.74
N LYS A 514 8.74 28.28 -35.32
CA LYS A 514 9.91 28.81 -36.03
C LYS A 514 11.12 28.95 -35.11
N GLN A 515 10.94 29.42 -33.88
CA GLN A 515 12.03 29.51 -32.88
C GLN A 515 12.47 28.11 -32.44
N CYS A 516 11.52 27.21 -32.21
CA CYS A 516 11.85 25.83 -31.81
C CYS A 516 12.33 24.92 -32.93
N HIS A 517 12.29 25.38 -34.18
CA HIS A 517 12.36 24.62 -35.42
C HIS A 517 11.23 23.58 -35.59
N LYS A 518 10.91 22.84 -34.54
CA LYS A 518 9.86 21.82 -34.49
C LYS A 518 9.42 21.60 -33.03
N TRP A 519 8.19 21.13 -32.85
CA TRP A 519 7.66 20.64 -31.58
C TRP A 519 7.73 19.12 -31.47
N HIS A 520 7.98 18.61 -30.26
CA HIS A 520 7.65 17.25 -29.88
C HIS A 520 6.66 17.30 -28.72
N LEU A 521 5.45 16.80 -28.97
CA LEU A 521 4.36 16.77 -28.00
C LEU A 521 4.21 15.33 -27.52
N PHE A 522 4.28 15.13 -26.21
CA PHE A 522 4.17 13.79 -25.62
C PHE A 522 3.62 13.87 -24.21
N GLY A 523 2.42 13.30 -24.02
CA GLY A 523 1.72 13.34 -22.74
C GLY A 523 1.65 14.77 -22.23
N ASP A 524 2.17 14.99 -21.03
CA ASP A 524 2.15 16.28 -20.36
C ASP A 524 3.26 17.27 -20.77
N MET A 525 4.06 16.97 -21.80
CA MET A 525 5.25 17.74 -22.15
C MET A 525 5.16 18.41 -23.53
N THR A 526 5.70 19.63 -23.62
CA THR A 526 5.84 20.39 -24.89
C THR A 526 7.31 20.73 -25.13
N TRP A 527 8.00 19.91 -25.91
CA TRP A 527 9.44 20.05 -26.12
C TRP A 527 9.80 20.87 -27.36
N CYS A 528 10.67 21.85 -27.14
CA CYS A 528 11.30 22.66 -28.17
C CYS A 528 12.50 21.91 -28.77
N MET A 529 12.40 21.43 -30.01
CA MET A 529 13.40 20.51 -30.56
C MET A 529 14.78 21.13 -30.76
N LYS A 530 14.86 22.45 -30.97
CA LYS A 530 16.13 23.19 -30.96
C LYS A 530 16.88 23.06 -29.63
N ALA A 531 16.17 22.92 -28.51
CA ALA A 531 16.82 22.66 -27.24
C ALA A 531 17.49 21.28 -27.21
N PHE A 532 16.96 20.28 -27.92
CA PHE A 532 17.49 18.91 -27.91
C PHE A 532 18.51 18.61 -29.02
N SER A 533 18.75 19.54 -29.96
CA SER A 533 19.58 19.31 -31.15
C SER A 533 21.11 19.38 -30.94
N HIS A 534 21.62 19.00 -29.76
CA HIS A 534 23.06 19.10 -29.48
C HIS A 534 23.88 18.00 -30.17
N SER A 535 25.06 18.35 -30.66
CA SER A 535 26.00 17.42 -31.31
C SER A 535 26.61 16.35 -30.40
N ASP A 536 26.60 16.53 -29.09
CA ASP A 536 27.23 15.61 -28.14
C ASP A 536 26.28 15.34 -26.95
N PRO A 537 25.47 14.27 -27.04
CA PRO A 537 24.58 13.84 -25.95
C PRO A 537 25.32 13.52 -24.65
N SER A 538 26.61 13.17 -24.69
CA SER A 538 27.38 12.82 -23.49
C SER A 538 27.69 14.03 -22.61
N ALA A 539 27.63 15.24 -23.18
CA ALA A 539 27.76 16.50 -22.46
C ALA A 539 26.47 16.91 -21.72
N LEU A 540 25.34 16.24 -22.01
CA LEU A 540 24.03 16.52 -21.44
C LEU A 540 23.65 15.47 -20.38
N ILE A 541 22.80 15.88 -19.44
CA ILE A 541 22.20 14.97 -18.47
C ILE A 541 20.73 15.34 -18.23
N GLY A 542 19.88 14.32 -18.15
CA GLY A 542 18.52 14.44 -17.64
C GLY A 542 18.50 14.20 -16.13
N LEU A 543 17.86 15.07 -15.36
CA LEU A 543 17.58 14.86 -13.94
C LEU A 543 16.06 14.87 -13.77
N SER A 544 15.50 13.79 -13.24
CA SER A 544 14.06 13.62 -13.07
C SER A 544 13.74 13.34 -11.60
N TYR A 545 12.91 14.18 -11.01
CA TYR A 545 12.50 14.11 -9.60
C TYR A 545 11.00 13.84 -9.48
N GLY A 546 10.63 13.13 -8.42
CA GLY A 546 9.24 12.83 -8.10
C GLY A 546 8.68 11.67 -8.90
N ILE A 547 9.46 10.61 -9.11
CA ILE A 547 8.99 9.48 -9.92
C ILE A 547 8.26 8.48 -9.02
N GLU A 548 7.04 8.07 -9.38
CA GLU A 548 6.29 7.08 -8.60
C GLU A 548 6.39 5.65 -9.13
N GLN A 549 6.46 5.40 -10.45
CA GLN A 549 6.41 4.03 -11.00
C GLN A 549 7.09 3.83 -12.36
N ARG A 550 6.90 4.79 -13.28
CA ARG A 550 7.47 4.80 -14.63
C ARG A 550 7.71 6.23 -15.04
N ASP A 551 8.95 6.57 -15.39
CA ASP A 551 9.29 7.91 -15.84
C ASP A 551 9.34 7.98 -17.37
N LEU A 552 8.17 8.20 -17.98
CA LEU A 552 8.06 8.32 -19.43
C LEU A 552 8.89 9.48 -19.99
N TRP A 553 9.11 10.53 -19.19
CA TRP A 553 9.96 11.65 -19.59
C TRP A 553 11.40 11.17 -19.83
N SER A 554 12.00 10.48 -18.85
CA SER A 554 13.37 9.99 -18.99
C SER A 554 13.51 8.92 -20.06
N GLU A 555 12.50 8.05 -20.21
CA GLU A 555 12.47 7.06 -21.30
C GLU A 555 12.53 7.75 -22.66
N ARG A 556 11.68 8.75 -22.91
CA ARG A 556 11.65 9.48 -24.18
C ARG A 556 12.91 10.31 -24.41
N VAL A 557 13.46 10.96 -23.37
CA VAL A 557 14.74 11.67 -23.46
C VAL A 557 15.88 10.72 -23.84
N SER A 558 15.91 9.54 -23.21
CA SER A 558 16.90 8.50 -23.46
C SER A 558 16.76 7.92 -24.88
N GLN A 559 15.54 7.60 -25.32
CA GLN A 559 15.26 7.01 -26.64
C GLN A 559 15.56 7.98 -27.79
N LEU A 560 14.97 9.18 -27.74
CA LEU A 560 15.01 10.12 -28.85
C LEU A 560 16.36 10.84 -28.97
N PHE A 561 17.01 11.12 -27.85
CA PHE A 561 18.19 12.00 -27.82
C PHE A 561 19.45 11.32 -27.31
N LYS A 562 19.36 10.07 -26.86
CA LYS A 562 20.48 9.31 -26.29
C LYS A 562 21.12 10.03 -25.09
N ILE A 563 20.33 10.81 -24.36
CA ILE A 563 20.80 11.55 -23.19
C ILE A 563 20.69 10.65 -21.96
N ARG A 564 21.77 10.59 -21.18
CA ARG A 564 21.80 9.88 -19.90
C ARG A 564 20.88 10.53 -18.89
N THR A 565 20.10 9.75 -18.15
CA THR A 565 19.19 10.26 -17.12
C THR A 565 19.54 9.78 -15.72
N ARG A 566 19.19 10.60 -14.71
CA ARG A 566 19.18 10.22 -13.30
C ARG A 566 17.77 10.33 -12.78
N LEU A 567 17.29 9.24 -12.20
CA LEU A 567 15.91 9.09 -11.72
C LEU A 567 15.93 9.19 -10.20
N TYR A 568 15.22 10.16 -9.65
CA TYR A 568 15.12 10.41 -8.21
C TYR A 568 13.70 10.13 -7.75
N ASP A 569 13.49 8.91 -7.25
CA ASP A 569 12.22 8.47 -6.66
C ASP A 569 12.18 8.89 -5.18
N CYS A 570 11.24 9.79 -4.89
CA CYS A 570 10.98 10.26 -3.53
C CYS A 570 9.72 9.63 -2.94
N TYR A 571 8.83 9.05 -3.75
CA TYR A 571 7.49 8.68 -3.33
C TYR A 571 7.46 7.28 -2.74
N GLN A 572 8.18 6.36 -3.37
CA GLN A 572 8.32 5.01 -2.86
C GLN A 572 9.44 5.00 -1.82
N ARG A 573 9.21 4.29 -0.71
CA ARG A 573 10.33 4.04 0.21
C ARG A 573 11.35 3.16 -0.50
N PRO A 574 12.65 3.29 -0.18
CA PRO A 574 13.68 2.45 -0.78
C PRO A 574 13.34 0.94 -0.78
N GLU A 575 12.64 0.48 0.26
CA GLU A 575 12.17 -0.90 0.40
C GLU A 575 10.89 -1.27 -0.39
N ASP A 576 10.00 -0.32 -0.68
CA ASP A 576 8.78 -0.56 -1.49
C ASP A 576 9.02 -0.30 -2.98
N SER A 577 10.15 0.36 -3.30
CA SER A 577 10.53 0.65 -4.67
C SER A 577 10.96 -0.64 -5.34
N THR A 578 10.09 -1.17 -6.20
CA THR A 578 10.60 -2.01 -7.30
C THR A 578 11.60 -1.13 -8.03
N PRO A 579 12.90 -1.48 -8.12
CA PRO A 579 13.90 -0.56 -8.65
C PRO A 579 13.47 -0.15 -10.06
N LEU A 580 12.93 1.07 -10.16
CA LEU A 580 12.69 1.76 -11.43
C LEU A 580 13.96 1.70 -12.27
N GLY A 581 15.11 1.78 -11.57
CA GLY A 581 16.38 1.39 -12.14
C GLY A 581 17.00 0.10 -11.63
N GLY A 582 17.28 -0.77 -12.59
CA GLY A 582 17.89 -2.07 -12.40
C GLY A 582 17.12 -3.20 -13.09
N ARG A 583 15.83 -3.00 -13.39
CA ARG A 583 14.99 -3.98 -14.10
C ARG A 583 14.71 -3.60 -15.55
N ALA A 584 14.56 -2.31 -15.86
CA ALA A 584 14.40 -1.82 -17.23
C ALA A 584 15.72 -1.98 -18.01
N ILE A 585 15.61 -2.42 -19.28
CA ILE A 585 16.80 -2.65 -20.08
C ILE A 585 17.56 -1.33 -20.25
N ASN A 586 18.83 -1.34 -19.84
CA ASN A 586 19.67 -0.16 -19.70
C ASN A 586 20.76 -0.17 -20.77
N ALA A 587 20.74 0.81 -21.67
CA ALA A 587 21.73 0.95 -22.74
C ALA A 587 21.84 -0.28 -23.69
N SER A 588 20.72 -0.95 -23.96
CA SER A 588 20.68 -2.22 -24.70
C SER A 588 20.39 -2.13 -26.20
N GLY A 589 20.24 -0.92 -26.74
CA GLY A 589 19.81 -0.71 -28.13
C GLY A 589 18.36 -0.21 -28.21
N ALA A 590 17.66 -0.51 -29.31
CA ALA A 590 16.35 0.06 -29.63
C ALA A 590 15.24 -0.42 -28.68
N CYS A 591 14.43 0.51 -28.17
CA CYS A 591 13.25 0.27 -27.36
C CYS A 591 11.99 0.16 -28.23
N THR A 592 11.06 -0.73 -27.85
CA THR A 592 9.74 -0.83 -28.49
C THR A 592 8.76 0.10 -27.78
N GLU A 593 7.93 0.84 -28.52
CA GLU A 593 6.98 1.81 -27.93
C GLU A 593 5.94 1.17 -26.99
N GLU A 594 5.50 -0.05 -27.27
CA GLU A 594 4.52 -0.81 -26.47
C GLU A 594 5.18 -1.77 -25.46
N GLY A 595 6.51 -1.70 -25.31
CA GLY A 595 7.28 -2.62 -24.48
C GLY A 595 7.29 -2.27 -22.99
N PRO A 596 7.94 -3.12 -22.17
CA PRO A 596 8.28 -2.75 -20.79
C PRO A 596 9.16 -1.48 -20.76
N PRO A 597 9.27 -0.80 -19.59
CA PRO A 597 10.15 0.36 -19.45
C PRO A 597 11.54 0.11 -20.03
N CYS A 598 12.04 1.03 -20.86
CA CYS A 598 13.25 0.84 -21.63
C CYS A 598 14.01 2.15 -21.89
N TYR A 599 15.33 2.11 -21.70
CA TYR A 599 16.23 3.26 -21.81
C TYR A 599 17.39 2.95 -22.77
N GLU A 600 17.41 3.62 -23.93
CA GLU A 600 18.43 3.39 -24.98
C GLU A 600 19.79 3.99 -24.62
N ALA A 601 19.81 5.05 -23.80
CA ALA A 601 20.98 5.59 -23.12
C ALA A 601 21.01 5.19 -21.63
N PRO A 602 22.20 5.17 -21.00
CA PRO A 602 22.33 4.82 -19.60
C PRO A 602 21.42 5.63 -18.69
N TYR A 603 20.88 5.01 -17.65
CA TYR A 603 20.22 5.73 -16.56
C TYR A 603 20.70 5.26 -15.19
N GLU A 604 20.59 6.14 -14.19
CA GLU A 604 20.96 5.87 -12.79
C GLU A 604 19.76 6.15 -11.87
N PRO A 605 19.22 5.14 -11.18
CA PRO A 605 18.18 5.33 -10.18
C PRO A 605 18.76 5.76 -8.82
N TYR A 606 18.00 6.57 -8.11
CA TYR A 606 18.27 7.01 -6.75
C TYR A 606 16.97 7.07 -5.96
N THR A 607 17.01 6.60 -4.72
CA THR A 607 15.92 6.70 -3.75
C THR A 607 16.17 7.92 -2.85
N ILE A 608 16.24 9.08 -3.50
CA ILE A 608 16.62 10.36 -2.88
C ILE A 608 15.56 11.39 -3.25
N CYS A 609 15.04 12.06 -2.22
CA CYS A 609 14.11 13.16 -2.37
C CYS A 609 14.81 14.47 -2.72
N LEU A 610 14.09 15.34 -3.43
CA LEU A 610 14.54 16.69 -3.70
C LEU A 610 14.13 17.61 -2.55
N GLY A 611 15.08 18.33 -1.96
CA GLY A 611 14.80 19.31 -0.91
C GLY A 611 15.69 20.54 -1.03
N PRO A 612 15.38 21.65 -0.35
CA PRO A 612 16.21 22.86 -0.43
C PRO A 612 17.60 22.66 0.20
N GLU A 613 17.76 21.65 1.06
CA GLU A 613 19.01 21.27 1.70
C GLU A 613 19.15 19.74 1.80
N SER A 614 20.39 19.26 1.93
CA SER A 614 20.65 17.84 2.14
C SER A 614 20.41 17.45 3.59
N ARG A 615 19.48 16.53 3.84
CA ARG A 615 19.14 16.07 5.19
C ARG A 615 18.46 14.70 5.18
N LEU A 616 18.33 14.08 6.35
CA LEU A 616 17.52 12.88 6.54
C LEU A 616 16.22 13.28 7.24
N LEU A 617 15.08 13.06 6.61
CA LEU A 617 13.75 13.34 7.17
C LEU A 617 12.89 12.09 7.04
N GLU A 618 12.34 11.60 8.15
CA GLU A 618 11.51 10.39 8.19
C GLU A 618 12.16 9.19 7.47
N SER A 619 13.46 8.98 7.70
CA SER A 619 14.30 7.95 7.05
C SER A 619 14.48 8.10 5.54
N ARG A 620 13.99 9.19 4.94
CA ARG A 620 14.25 9.53 3.54
C ARG A 620 15.42 10.49 3.44
N ARG A 621 16.33 10.19 2.50
CA ARG A 621 17.45 11.06 2.18
C ARG A 621 16.96 12.15 1.23
N PHE A 622 17.10 13.40 1.65
CA PHE A 622 16.91 14.57 0.81
C PHE A 622 18.27 15.08 0.35
N GLU A 623 18.35 15.48 -0.92
CA GLU A 623 19.50 16.20 -1.46
C GLU A 623 19.06 17.50 -2.13
N SER A 624 19.95 18.49 -2.08
CA SER A 624 19.72 19.77 -2.75
C SER A 624 19.97 19.68 -4.25
N LEU A 625 19.19 20.44 -5.02
CA LEU A 625 19.47 20.64 -6.44
C LEU A 625 20.86 21.25 -6.66
N GLN A 626 21.33 22.10 -5.73
CA GLN A 626 22.69 22.64 -5.73
C GLN A 626 23.75 21.54 -5.82
N LEU A 627 23.60 20.47 -5.04
CA LEU A 627 24.54 19.35 -5.04
C LEU A 627 24.58 18.67 -6.41
N HIS A 628 23.43 18.52 -7.06
CA HIS A 628 23.30 17.85 -8.36
C HIS A 628 23.76 18.70 -9.55
N LEU A 629 23.64 20.02 -9.47
CA LEU A 629 24.09 20.97 -10.48
C LEU A 629 25.57 21.35 -10.31
N ARG A 630 26.21 20.95 -9.20
CA ARG A 630 27.62 21.21 -8.95
C ARG A 630 28.50 20.69 -10.10
N ASN A 631 29.42 21.55 -10.56
CA ASN A 631 30.35 21.28 -11.67
C ASN A 631 29.68 20.97 -13.03
N ARG A 632 28.37 21.18 -13.18
CA ARG A 632 27.71 21.12 -14.48
C ARG A 632 28.01 22.39 -15.28
N LYS A 633 28.05 22.24 -16.60
CA LYS A 633 28.26 23.35 -17.52
C LYS A 633 26.95 24.10 -17.72
N ARG A 634 27.06 25.34 -18.19
CA ARG A 634 25.93 26.12 -18.69
C ARG A 634 25.15 25.31 -19.74
N LEU A 635 23.81 25.32 -19.66
CA LEU A 635 22.88 24.63 -20.56
C LEU A 635 23.15 23.13 -20.75
N SER A 636 23.64 22.44 -19.72
CA SER A 636 23.98 21.01 -19.78
C SER A 636 22.95 20.09 -19.12
N VAL A 637 21.86 20.63 -18.57
CA VAL A 637 20.90 19.85 -17.77
C VAL A 637 19.48 20.00 -18.31
N HIS A 638 18.84 18.88 -18.65
CA HIS A 638 17.39 18.78 -18.80
C HIS A 638 16.80 18.37 -17.46
N LEU A 639 15.84 19.13 -16.94
CA LEU A 639 15.32 18.95 -15.58
C LEU A 639 13.83 18.68 -15.63
N LYS A 640 13.38 17.62 -14.96
CA LYS A 640 11.96 17.32 -14.71
C LYS A 640 11.69 17.24 -13.21
N ILE A 641 10.65 17.91 -12.73
CA ILE A 641 10.27 17.92 -11.30
C ILE A 641 8.75 17.81 -11.16
N ASP A 642 8.27 16.86 -10.35
CA ASP A 642 6.88 16.90 -9.88
C ASP A 642 6.82 17.76 -8.62
N VAL A 643 6.14 18.89 -8.72
CA VAL A 643 6.20 20.00 -7.79
C VAL A 643 4.95 20.03 -6.93
N GLU A 644 5.06 19.40 -5.76
CA GLU A 644 3.93 19.20 -4.85
C GLU A 644 4.26 19.59 -3.39
N GLY A 645 5.53 19.52 -2.98
CA GLY A 645 5.95 19.64 -1.59
C GLY A 645 7.13 20.59 -1.43
N SER A 646 8.28 20.01 -1.10
CA SER A 646 9.57 20.68 -0.87
C SER A 646 10.21 21.23 -2.14
N GLU A 647 9.71 20.81 -3.29
CA GLU A 647 10.19 21.20 -4.61
C GLU A 647 9.94 22.70 -4.86
N TRP A 648 8.92 23.28 -4.24
CA TRP A 648 8.64 24.71 -4.33
C TRP A 648 9.78 25.55 -3.73
N GLU A 649 10.31 25.18 -2.57
CA GLU A 649 11.47 25.84 -1.97
C GLU A 649 12.75 25.63 -2.80
N VAL A 650 12.85 24.51 -3.51
CA VAL A 650 13.97 24.22 -4.42
C VAL A 650 13.92 25.12 -5.64
N LEU A 651 12.73 25.37 -6.20
CA LEU A 651 12.53 26.31 -7.28
C LEU A 651 12.82 27.75 -6.85
N GLU A 652 12.40 28.15 -5.65
CA GLU A 652 12.73 29.46 -5.07
C GLU A 652 14.25 29.63 -4.94
N TRP A 653 14.95 28.61 -4.43
CA TRP A 653 16.41 28.60 -4.41
C TRP A 653 17.00 28.72 -5.82
N LEU A 654 16.51 27.94 -6.78
CA LEU A 654 17.00 27.95 -8.16
C LEU A 654 16.87 29.34 -8.80
N LEU A 655 15.74 30.02 -8.60
CA LEU A 655 15.49 31.39 -9.08
C LEU A 655 16.44 32.43 -8.49
N SER A 656 16.98 32.19 -7.30
CA SER A 656 17.95 33.08 -6.64
C SER A 656 19.40 32.70 -6.90
N SER A 657 19.63 31.65 -7.68
CA SER A 657 20.94 31.01 -7.87
C SER A 657 21.45 31.18 -9.30
N PRO A 658 22.75 31.42 -9.51
CA PRO A 658 23.34 31.40 -10.85
C PRO A 658 23.31 30.01 -11.50
N GLU A 659 22.96 28.98 -10.72
CA GLU A 659 22.84 27.60 -11.20
C GLU A 659 21.70 27.44 -12.22
N ILE A 660 20.75 28.38 -12.31
CA ILE A 660 19.68 28.35 -13.31
C ILE A 660 20.21 28.37 -14.75
N ASP A 661 21.36 28.99 -15.00
CA ASP A 661 22.00 29.00 -16.33
C ASP A 661 22.45 27.60 -16.78
N LYS A 662 22.53 26.62 -15.87
CA LYS A 662 22.86 25.23 -16.20
C LYS A 662 21.66 24.49 -16.76
N ILE A 663 20.45 24.99 -16.49
CA ILE A 663 19.19 24.40 -16.93
C ILE A 663 18.95 24.76 -18.39
N ARG A 664 18.70 23.71 -19.17
CA ARG A 664 18.48 23.77 -20.61
C ARG A 664 16.98 23.75 -20.91
N THR A 665 16.28 22.80 -20.30
CA THR A 665 14.81 22.70 -20.24
C THR A 665 14.39 22.39 -18.81
N LEU A 666 13.21 22.88 -18.43
CA LEU A 666 12.55 22.57 -17.17
C LEU A 666 11.12 22.13 -17.46
N ASP A 667 10.84 20.87 -17.19
CA ASP A 667 9.51 20.27 -17.29
C ASP A 667 8.95 20.05 -15.88
N MET A 668 7.69 20.42 -15.65
CA MET A 668 7.10 20.36 -14.32
C MET A 668 5.68 19.80 -14.35
N GLU A 669 5.37 18.89 -13.44
CA GLU A 669 4.00 18.61 -13.02
C GLU A 669 3.69 19.45 -11.77
N VAL A 670 2.76 20.38 -11.87
CA VAL A 670 2.48 21.39 -10.86
C VAL A 670 1.27 20.99 -10.04
N HIS A 671 1.41 20.95 -8.72
CA HIS A 671 0.31 20.76 -7.76
C HIS A 671 0.17 21.99 -6.85
N LEU A 672 -0.70 22.93 -7.23
CA LEU A 672 -0.86 24.20 -6.53
C LEU A 672 -1.53 24.00 -5.16
N GLY A 673 -0.92 24.57 -4.12
CA GLY A 673 -1.47 24.54 -2.76
C GLY A 673 -1.35 23.19 -2.05
N PHE A 674 -0.83 22.15 -2.74
CA PHE A 674 -0.67 20.83 -2.16
C PHE A 674 0.38 20.84 -1.03
N LEU A 675 0.16 19.97 -0.04
CA LEU A 675 1.08 19.74 1.07
C LEU A 675 1.39 18.26 1.16
N SER A 676 2.57 17.88 0.70
CA SER A 676 3.12 16.57 0.96
C SER A 676 3.47 16.41 2.45
N GLY A 677 3.55 15.16 2.91
CA GLY A 677 4.04 14.85 4.27
C GLY A 677 5.46 15.38 4.52
N SER A 678 6.33 15.33 3.50
CA SER A 678 7.70 15.88 3.54
C SER A 678 7.73 17.41 3.64
N GLY A 679 6.65 18.09 3.25
CA GLY A 679 6.52 19.54 3.24
C GLY A 679 6.40 20.18 4.63
N LYS A 680 6.09 19.41 5.69
CA LYS A 680 5.69 19.93 7.00
C LYS A 680 6.73 20.80 7.70
N ASP A 681 8.01 20.59 7.41
CA ASP A 681 9.12 21.30 8.07
C ASP A 681 9.54 22.59 7.36
N PHE A 682 8.88 22.96 6.25
CA PHE A 682 9.24 24.15 5.47
C PHE A 682 8.34 25.33 5.77
N ALA A 683 8.83 26.55 5.50
CA ALA A 683 8.09 27.79 5.75
C ALA A 683 6.71 27.76 5.08
N ARG A 684 6.61 27.16 3.90
CA ARG A 684 5.37 26.95 3.16
C ARG A 684 4.32 26.22 3.99
N SER A 685 4.65 25.20 4.79
CA SER A 685 3.69 24.42 5.59
C SER A 685 2.84 25.26 6.54
N SER A 686 3.44 26.31 7.10
CA SER A 686 2.78 27.23 8.03
C SER A 686 1.84 28.23 7.36
N MET A 687 1.88 28.35 6.03
CA MET A 687 1.02 29.27 5.28
C MET A 687 -0.43 28.77 5.26
N LYS A 688 -1.37 29.71 5.22
CA LYS A 688 -2.76 29.38 4.90
C LYS A 688 -2.84 28.93 3.45
N SER A 689 -3.81 28.07 3.13
CA SER A 689 -3.94 27.45 1.80
C SER A 689 -3.93 28.47 0.65
N LYS A 690 -4.72 29.54 0.76
CA LYS A 690 -4.71 30.66 -0.19
C LYS A 690 -3.34 31.34 -0.35
N ASP A 691 -2.62 31.56 0.75
CA ASP A 691 -1.31 32.23 0.72
C ASP A 691 -0.26 31.30 0.10
N ARG A 692 -0.38 29.99 0.34
CA ARG A 692 0.43 28.94 -0.29
C ARG A 692 0.27 28.94 -1.81
N ILE A 693 -0.97 28.93 -2.30
CA ILE A 693 -1.25 28.99 -3.74
C ILE A 693 -0.70 30.28 -4.35
N ALA A 694 -0.85 31.41 -3.66
CA ALA A 694 -0.30 32.68 -4.13
C ALA A 694 1.23 32.67 -4.22
N TYR A 695 1.90 32.01 -3.26
CA TYR A 695 3.35 31.78 -3.25
C TYR A 695 3.79 30.87 -4.42
N ASP A 696 3.10 29.73 -4.62
CA ASP A 696 3.38 28.81 -5.71
C ASP A 696 3.27 29.50 -7.09
N ILE A 697 2.24 30.34 -7.27
CA ILE A 697 2.04 31.11 -8.50
C ILE A 697 3.12 32.18 -8.70
N ASP A 698 3.57 32.84 -7.63
CA ASP A 698 4.67 33.82 -7.71
C ASP A 698 5.97 33.18 -8.24
N ILE A 699 6.28 31.96 -7.79
CA ILE A 699 7.41 31.19 -8.30
C ILE A 699 7.26 30.92 -9.80
N LEU A 700 6.08 30.50 -10.26
CA LEU A 700 5.83 30.26 -11.69
C LEU A 700 5.98 31.55 -12.52
N GLU A 701 5.45 32.67 -12.04
CA GLU A 701 5.60 33.97 -12.70
C GLU A 701 7.07 34.38 -12.82
N ARG A 702 7.88 34.13 -11.79
CA ARG A 702 9.31 34.40 -11.80
C ARG A 702 10.08 33.43 -12.69
N LEU A 703 9.72 32.14 -12.73
CA LEU A 703 10.29 31.17 -13.67
C LEU A 703 10.10 31.62 -15.12
N ARG A 704 8.92 32.11 -15.48
CA ARG A 704 8.65 32.68 -16.82
C ARG A 704 9.52 33.90 -17.15
N GLN A 705 10.04 34.64 -16.17
CA GLN A 705 10.91 35.79 -16.42
C GLN A 705 12.34 35.37 -16.81
N VAL A 706 12.77 34.17 -16.42
CA VAL A 706 14.14 33.68 -16.63
C VAL A 706 14.22 32.51 -17.60
N LEU A 707 13.13 31.78 -17.79
CA LEU A 707 12.95 30.72 -18.77
C LEU A 707 11.73 31.02 -19.63
N THR A 708 11.75 30.61 -20.90
CA THR A 708 10.62 30.84 -21.80
C THR A 708 9.69 29.64 -21.78
N CYS A 709 8.41 29.84 -21.44
CA CYS A 709 7.40 28.79 -21.46
C CYS A 709 7.17 28.29 -22.89
N THR A 710 7.30 26.99 -23.11
CA THR A 710 7.04 26.36 -24.41
C THR A 710 5.58 25.95 -24.56
N GLY A 711 4.95 25.45 -23.49
CA GLY A 711 3.56 25.00 -23.49
C GLY A 711 3.10 24.45 -22.14
N SER A 712 1.83 24.05 -22.06
CA SER A 712 1.22 23.46 -20.87
C SER A 712 0.09 22.48 -21.20
N SER A 713 -0.30 21.65 -20.22
CA SER A 713 -1.41 20.70 -20.36
C SER A 713 -2.78 21.31 -20.07
N LEU A 714 -2.84 22.60 -19.71
CA LEU A 714 -4.05 23.30 -19.30
C LEU A 714 -5.21 23.19 -20.30
N GLU A 715 -4.92 23.28 -21.60
CA GLU A 715 -5.93 23.15 -22.65
C GLU A 715 -6.53 21.73 -22.70
N VAL A 716 -5.68 20.69 -22.63
CA VAL A 716 -6.12 19.29 -22.65
C VAL A 716 -6.92 18.94 -21.39
N LEU A 717 -6.46 19.42 -20.23
CA LEU A 717 -7.18 19.21 -18.97
C LEU A 717 -8.52 19.93 -18.97
N ALA A 718 -8.60 21.14 -19.54
CA ALA A 718 -9.87 21.85 -19.69
C ALA A 718 -10.82 21.14 -20.66
N GLU A 719 -10.32 20.53 -21.73
CA GLU A 719 -11.12 19.69 -22.62
C GLU A 719 -11.69 18.46 -21.90
N GLY A 720 -10.87 17.74 -21.13
CA GLY A 720 -11.31 16.62 -20.31
C GLY A 720 -12.38 17.03 -19.30
N TRP A 721 -12.13 18.11 -18.56
CA TRP A 721 -13.07 18.66 -17.57
C TRP A 721 -14.45 19.01 -18.16
N MET A 722 -14.49 19.47 -19.42
CA MET A 722 -15.73 19.74 -20.13
C MET A 722 -16.40 18.46 -20.64
N ASN A 723 -15.64 17.51 -21.18
CA ASN A 723 -16.15 16.27 -21.79
C ASN A 723 -16.65 15.25 -20.76
N ASP A 724 -15.98 15.14 -19.62
CA ASP A 724 -16.35 14.22 -18.53
C ASP A 724 -17.64 14.66 -17.80
N GLY A 725 -18.15 15.82 -18.21
CA GLY A 725 -19.32 16.46 -17.65
C GLY A 725 -19.08 16.93 -16.22
N GLU A 726 -17.89 16.87 -15.65
CA GLU A 726 -17.65 17.35 -14.28
C GLU A 726 -17.89 18.87 -14.18
N GLY A 727 -17.39 19.64 -15.13
CA GLY A 727 -17.70 21.07 -15.22
C GLY A 727 -19.19 21.37 -15.42
N GLY A 728 -19.89 20.51 -16.17
CA GLY A 728 -21.34 20.63 -16.43
C GLY A 728 -22.25 20.10 -15.31
N LYS A 729 -21.85 19.03 -14.63
CA LYS A 729 -22.56 18.37 -13.51
C LYS A 729 -22.60 19.28 -12.29
N CYS A 730 -21.65 20.19 -12.18
CA CYS A 730 -21.59 21.14 -11.08
C CYS A 730 -22.83 22.05 -11.05
N GLY A 731 -23.35 22.55 -12.18
CA GLY A 731 -24.61 23.32 -12.24
C GLY A 731 -24.79 24.37 -11.11
N GLY A 732 -23.72 25.10 -10.75
CA GLY A 732 -23.71 26.07 -9.65
C GLY A 732 -23.67 25.49 -8.22
N ARG A 733 -23.45 24.18 -8.05
CA ARG A 733 -23.47 23.47 -6.76
C ARG A 733 -22.08 23.11 -6.23
N CYS A 734 -21.06 23.18 -7.05
CA CYS A 734 -19.69 22.87 -6.63
C CYS A 734 -19.13 23.97 -5.72
N GLN A 735 -18.28 23.55 -4.77
CA GLN A 735 -17.51 24.51 -4.00
C GLN A 735 -16.48 25.18 -4.92
N GLN A 736 -16.30 26.49 -4.74
CA GLN A 736 -15.32 27.24 -5.50
C GLN A 736 -13.91 26.83 -5.04
N PRO A 737 -13.01 26.40 -5.95
CA PRO A 737 -11.63 26.12 -5.61
C PRO A 737 -10.91 27.43 -5.24
N GLU A 738 -9.79 27.31 -4.54
CA GLU A 738 -9.00 28.46 -4.11
C GLU A 738 -8.31 29.21 -5.26
N ALA A 739 -8.12 28.55 -6.40
CA ALA A 739 -7.74 29.16 -7.68
C ALA A 739 -8.49 28.49 -8.85
N HIS A 740 -8.97 29.30 -9.79
CA HIS A 740 -9.56 28.84 -11.04
C HIS A 740 -9.40 29.92 -12.12
N ALA A 741 -9.35 29.51 -13.39
CA ALA A 741 -9.36 30.45 -14.51
C ALA A 741 -10.67 31.25 -14.57
N ALA A 742 -10.73 32.30 -15.38
CA ALA A 742 -11.89 33.17 -15.57
C ALA A 742 -13.10 32.39 -16.11
N GLY A 743 -12.88 31.28 -16.81
CA GLY A 743 -13.91 30.32 -17.20
C GLY A 743 -14.31 29.33 -16.08
N GLY A 744 -13.84 29.49 -14.85
CA GLY A 744 -14.14 28.54 -13.77
C GLY A 744 -13.47 27.18 -13.91
N PHE A 745 -12.47 27.03 -14.79
CA PHE A 745 -11.63 25.82 -14.82
C PHE A 745 -10.72 25.79 -13.58
N PRO A 746 -10.77 24.75 -12.73
CA PRO A 746 -9.98 24.69 -11.50
C PRO A 746 -8.48 24.63 -11.79
N MET A 747 -7.68 25.47 -11.13
CA MET A 747 -6.23 25.52 -11.29
C MET A 747 -5.57 24.81 -10.10
N THR A 748 -5.69 23.49 -10.05
CA THR A 748 -5.13 22.67 -8.97
C THR A 748 -3.91 21.88 -9.42
N GLN A 749 -3.97 21.31 -10.62
CA GLN A 749 -2.91 20.48 -11.17
C GLN A 749 -2.80 20.68 -12.68
N PHE A 750 -1.58 20.81 -13.19
CA PHE A 750 -1.28 20.88 -14.63
C PHE A 750 0.21 20.67 -14.87
N ALA A 751 0.60 20.44 -16.11
CA ALA A 751 1.99 20.36 -16.51
C ALA A 751 2.41 21.60 -17.31
N ILE A 752 3.68 21.95 -17.20
CA ILE A 752 4.28 23.10 -17.86
C ILE A 752 5.72 22.79 -18.28
N SER A 753 6.08 23.23 -19.48
CA SER A 753 7.41 23.06 -20.05
C SER A 753 8.05 24.42 -20.30
N TYR A 754 9.33 24.54 -19.96
CA TYR A 754 10.16 25.71 -20.18
C TYR A 754 11.45 25.36 -20.93
N VAL A 755 11.95 26.34 -21.67
CA VAL A 755 13.25 26.28 -22.34
C VAL A 755 14.07 27.52 -22.00
N HIS A 756 15.38 27.34 -21.90
CA HIS A 756 16.28 28.47 -21.68
C HIS A 756 16.28 29.41 -22.92
N PRO A 757 16.17 30.75 -22.73
CA PRO A 757 16.01 31.70 -23.84
C PRO A 757 17.14 31.67 -24.88
N ASP A 758 18.39 31.43 -24.48
CA ASP A 758 19.54 31.26 -25.40
C ASP A 758 19.40 30.13 -26.45
N LEU A 759 18.40 29.26 -26.31
CA LEU A 759 18.16 28.15 -27.22
C LEU A 759 17.05 28.43 -28.24
N LEU A 760 16.50 29.66 -28.26
CA LEU A 760 15.38 30.06 -29.13
C LEU A 760 15.80 30.82 -30.38
#